data_AF-A0A080YZF6-F1
#
_entry.id   AF-A0A080YZF6-F1
#
_cell.length_a   1.000
_cell.length_b   1.000
_cell.length_c   1.000
_cell.angle_alpha   90.00
_cell.angle_beta   90.00
_cell.angle_gamma   90.00
#
_symmetry.space_group_name_H-M   'P 1'
#
loop_
_entity.id
_entity.type
_entity.pdbx_description
1 polymer ?
#
loop_
_entity_poly.entity_id
_entity_poly.type
_entity_poly.pdbx_seq_one_letter_code
_entity_poly.pdbx_strand_id
1 'polypeptide(L)'
;MSRCQQKCAHCQLGCMHSVTHSSEVEHSCTTDHKCRGLCEYVECQTNIPPCSRCAGHEGKCECEKGDHTCGQRCVFSRASNCDKICSKLADHSGDHCCSVQVHVCGAVCSAANCSATCLLDIQREHSIHKCAEVQCIHPCKMKECKRNCGVTNHFHGQAAESRAFAIESGVELGGNVVDNTLETHMCTGSHACGEMCTVDGIYEQKVHLKKSSRRFTGERGSFEYIFQEMNGCKKQCACVLPSGELDHGGVGHSCLAESLGQSTAHYWDARCPSCSYYCNKHFGHMDLHATSHGNMRQTYFIAKGNDIDIEDRKYQVGERGIAEMCYLFCTKMGRGHTHYLPCEGEGVTRCVYTGDASEDQRRHCMDSLFPRPDQEMDQLLHANFWASIGWEDPCSEIERALFAKCPFQCDAPEHKGGDNQPSYCVLDAWHLPEVKPEGDDAFAYIDGHQFECVHAVDSGKFHTIFVLDSSGSMSGQPWQNLLHAVSEFTINRLKDGGDNDLVSFITFDNTSHIHCEAKPLKKSVGIRIPYAGGGTCFEQGLRAANEVLSRTNFQELKAVLIFFSDGRPWDIDLGITLAKHIHATYAKYDLKAFVVGFGHVNLPVLERMATEMGGEYRRVLDASALRTEFQRIAAVLCNSEASLALMETSECSS
;
A
#
# COMPACT_ATOMS: atom_id res chain seq x y z
N MET A 1 -37.94 -38.27 -15.46
CA MET A 1 -37.14 -39.28 -14.76
C MET A 1 -37.49 -40.64 -15.33
N SER A 2 -36.52 -41.33 -15.91
CA SER A 2 -36.68 -42.68 -16.49
C SER A 2 -36.71 -43.74 -15.40
N ARG A 3 -37.53 -44.78 -15.60
CA ARG A 3 -37.58 -45.95 -14.71
C ARG A 3 -36.37 -46.84 -14.95
N CYS A 4 -35.95 -47.57 -13.91
CA CYS A 4 -34.98 -48.63 -14.06
C CYS A 4 -35.48 -49.68 -15.07
N GLN A 5 -34.62 -50.10 -15.99
CA GLN A 5 -34.92 -51.06 -17.05
C GLN A 5 -34.72 -52.52 -16.62
N GLN A 6 -34.38 -52.77 -15.35
CA GLN A 6 -34.20 -54.12 -14.80
C GLN A 6 -35.53 -54.72 -14.35
N LYS A 7 -35.59 -56.06 -14.25
CA LYS A 7 -36.74 -56.80 -13.69
C LYS A 7 -36.69 -56.80 -12.16
N CYS A 8 -37.84 -57.04 -11.54
CA CYS A 8 -37.95 -57.21 -10.10
C CYS A 8 -37.17 -58.45 -9.63
N ALA A 9 -36.60 -58.38 -8.43
CA ALA A 9 -35.86 -59.50 -7.82
C ALA A 9 -36.76 -60.72 -7.54
N HIS A 10 -38.08 -60.53 -7.41
CA HIS A 10 -39.02 -61.57 -6.99
C HIS A 10 -40.05 -61.98 -8.05
N CYS A 11 -40.15 -61.26 -9.16
CA CYS A 11 -41.05 -61.61 -10.26
C CYS A 11 -40.55 -61.01 -11.59
N GLN A 12 -41.25 -61.28 -12.68
CA GLN A 12 -40.82 -60.86 -14.02
C GLN A 12 -41.29 -59.45 -14.40
N LEU A 13 -41.94 -58.72 -13.48
CA LEU A 13 -42.35 -57.32 -13.70
C LEU A 13 -41.14 -56.36 -13.70
N GLY A 14 -41.26 -55.25 -14.41
CA GLY A 14 -40.24 -54.20 -14.43
C GLY A 14 -40.10 -53.47 -13.10
N CYS A 15 -38.87 -53.09 -12.76
CA CYS A 15 -38.54 -52.30 -11.59
C CYS A 15 -39.29 -50.95 -11.59
N MET A 16 -39.77 -50.52 -10.42
CA MET A 16 -40.46 -49.24 -10.23
C MET A 16 -39.52 -48.14 -9.71
N HIS A 17 -38.27 -48.47 -9.37
CA HIS A 17 -37.28 -47.47 -8.93
C HIS A 17 -36.80 -46.57 -10.08
N SER A 18 -36.23 -45.42 -9.72
CA SER A 18 -35.49 -44.55 -10.66
C SER A 18 -34.35 -45.32 -11.31
N VAL A 19 -33.95 -44.93 -12.52
CA VAL A 19 -32.78 -45.49 -13.22
C VAL A 19 -31.47 -45.37 -12.41
N THR A 20 -31.40 -44.43 -11.46
CA THR A 20 -30.21 -44.12 -10.65
C THR A 20 -30.26 -44.63 -9.20
N HIS A 21 -31.11 -45.61 -8.88
CA HIS A 21 -31.12 -46.15 -7.50
C HIS A 21 -29.83 -46.93 -7.19
N SER A 22 -29.43 -46.92 -5.92
CA SER A 22 -28.21 -47.59 -5.43
C SER A 22 -28.27 -49.09 -5.72
N SER A 23 -27.10 -49.69 -6.01
CA SER A 23 -26.93 -51.14 -6.16
C SER A 23 -27.20 -51.92 -4.86
N GLU A 24 -27.26 -51.25 -3.72
CA GLU A 24 -27.62 -51.84 -2.42
C GLU A 24 -29.14 -52.05 -2.27
N VAL A 25 -29.95 -51.45 -3.14
CA VAL A 25 -31.41 -51.56 -3.11
C VAL A 25 -31.85 -52.59 -4.15
N GLU A 26 -32.53 -53.65 -3.70
CA GLU A 26 -33.07 -54.68 -4.60
C GLU A 26 -34.15 -54.11 -5.54
N HIS A 27 -34.20 -54.63 -6.76
CA HIS A 27 -35.19 -54.22 -7.74
C HIS A 27 -36.61 -54.64 -7.31
N SER A 28 -37.49 -53.67 -7.04
CA SER A 28 -38.88 -53.94 -6.67
C SER A 28 -39.89 -53.47 -7.72
N CYS A 29 -40.91 -54.30 -8.00
CA CYS A 29 -42.08 -53.90 -8.79
C CYS A 29 -43.20 -53.27 -7.94
N THR A 30 -43.03 -53.19 -6.61
CA THR A 30 -44.02 -52.66 -5.65
C THR A 30 -45.38 -53.37 -5.65
N THR A 31 -45.46 -54.59 -6.21
CA THR A 31 -46.66 -55.45 -6.17
C THR A 31 -46.48 -56.63 -5.21
N ASP A 32 -47.49 -57.49 -5.10
CA ASP A 32 -47.46 -58.74 -4.34
C ASP A 32 -46.73 -59.89 -5.07
N HIS A 33 -46.08 -59.61 -6.21
CA HIS A 33 -45.31 -60.56 -7.03
C HIS A 33 -46.12 -61.74 -7.60
N LYS A 34 -47.45 -61.76 -7.47
CA LYS A 34 -48.32 -62.86 -7.91
C LYS A 34 -49.01 -62.56 -9.23
N CYS A 35 -49.09 -63.56 -10.10
CA CYS A 35 -49.89 -63.43 -11.32
C CYS A 35 -51.38 -63.31 -10.97
N ARG A 36 -52.07 -62.35 -11.59
CA ARG A 36 -53.52 -62.14 -11.41
C ARG A 36 -54.38 -62.93 -12.41
N GLY A 37 -53.75 -63.71 -13.27
CA GLY A 37 -54.43 -64.57 -14.24
C GLY A 37 -55.12 -65.76 -13.57
N LEU A 38 -55.99 -66.41 -14.35
CA LEU A 38 -56.68 -67.65 -13.98
C LEU A 38 -56.13 -68.79 -14.83
N CYS A 39 -56.17 -70.03 -14.33
CA CYS A 39 -55.66 -71.20 -15.07
C CYS A 39 -56.31 -71.32 -16.46
N GLU A 40 -55.48 -71.46 -17.49
CA GLU A 40 -55.93 -71.52 -18.90
C GLU A 40 -56.11 -72.95 -19.44
N TYR A 41 -55.97 -73.97 -18.58
CA TYR A 41 -56.06 -75.38 -18.95
C TYR A 41 -57.50 -75.90 -18.89
N VAL A 42 -57.85 -76.72 -19.88
CA VAL A 42 -59.20 -77.22 -20.17
C VAL A 42 -59.75 -78.08 -19.02
N GLU A 43 -58.84 -78.73 -18.30
CA GLU A 43 -59.09 -79.63 -17.18
C GLU A 43 -59.62 -78.90 -15.94
N CYS A 44 -59.57 -77.56 -15.90
CA CYS A 44 -59.99 -76.73 -14.76
C CYS A 44 -61.31 -75.96 -14.97
N GLN A 45 -62.06 -76.24 -16.04
CA GLN A 45 -63.21 -75.43 -16.50
C GLN A 45 -64.39 -75.29 -15.53
N THR A 46 -64.56 -76.21 -14.56
CA THR A 46 -65.68 -76.20 -13.62
C THR A 46 -65.45 -75.35 -12.37
N ASN A 47 -64.20 -75.05 -12.02
CA ASN A 47 -63.83 -74.19 -10.90
C ASN A 47 -62.42 -73.62 -11.14
N ILE A 48 -62.29 -72.60 -12.00
CA ILE A 48 -61.01 -72.13 -12.54
C ILE A 48 -60.17 -71.47 -11.42
N PRO A 49 -59.09 -72.13 -10.95
CA PRO A 49 -58.25 -71.61 -9.88
C PRO A 49 -57.34 -70.47 -10.35
N PRO A 50 -56.85 -69.62 -9.43
CA PRO A 50 -55.89 -68.57 -9.76
C PRO A 50 -54.55 -69.14 -10.21
N CYS A 51 -53.81 -68.34 -10.98
CA CYS A 51 -52.45 -68.67 -11.40
C CYS A 51 -51.51 -68.75 -10.19
N SER A 52 -50.69 -69.81 -10.18
CA SER A 52 -49.67 -70.08 -9.16
C SER A 52 -48.31 -69.47 -9.49
N ARG A 53 -48.14 -68.91 -10.69
CA ARG A 53 -46.88 -68.35 -11.19
C ARG A 53 -46.66 -66.90 -10.73
N CYS A 54 -45.40 -66.45 -10.77
CA CYS A 54 -45.04 -65.08 -10.42
C CYS A 54 -45.57 -64.06 -11.45
N ALA A 55 -45.80 -62.83 -11.03
CA ALA A 55 -46.31 -61.78 -11.91
C ALA A 55 -45.37 -61.53 -13.10
N GLY A 56 -45.93 -61.41 -14.31
CA GLY A 56 -45.17 -61.16 -15.54
C GLY A 56 -44.53 -62.40 -16.17
N HIS A 57 -44.82 -63.61 -15.69
CA HIS A 57 -44.36 -64.85 -16.32
C HIS A 57 -44.81 -64.94 -17.79
N GLU A 58 -44.04 -65.65 -18.60
CA GLU A 58 -44.38 -65.88 -20.01
C GLU A 58 -45.26 -67.14 -20.17
N GLY A 59 -46.05 -67.19 -21.23
CA GLY A 59 -46.94 -68.32 -21.53
C GLY A 59 -48.24 -68.36 -20.73
N LYS A 60 -48.90 -69.52 -20.78
CA LYS A 60 -50.25 -69.73 -20.23
C LYS A 60 -50.25 -69.72 -18.69
N CYS A 61 -51.32 -69.21 -18.11
CA CYS A 61 -51.54 -69.25 -16.65
C CYS A 61 -51.84 -70.67 -16.15
N GLU A 62 -51.21 -71.05 -15.04
CA GLU A 62 -51.19 -72.42 -14.50
C GLU A 62 -51.53 -72.43 -13.00
N CYS A 63 -52.33 -73.39 -12.55
CA CYS A 63 -52.68 -73.53 -11.14
C CYS A 63 -51.84 -74.56 -10.38
N GLU A 64 -51.79 -74.41 -9.06
CA GLU A 64 -50.97 -75.27 -8.18
C GLU A 64 -51.53 -76.69 -8.04
N LYS A 65 -52.84 -76.88 -8.24
CA LYS A 65 -53.57 -78.14 -7.98
C LYS A 65 -53.79 -79.02 -9.22
N GLY A 66 -53.06 -78.79 -10.30
CA GLY A 66 -53.31 -79.44 -11.58
C GLY A 66 -52.36 -80.58 -11.91
N ASP A 67 -52.88 -81.81 -12.02
CA ASP A 67 -52.17 -82.98 -12.56
C ASP A 67 -51.86 -82.87 -14.07
N HIS A 68 -52.14 -81.72 -14.70
CA HIS A 68 -52.06 -81.49 -16.14
C HIS A 68 -50.72 -80.88 -16.59
N THR A 69 -49.88 -80.38 -15.68
CA THR A 69 -48.52 -79.92 -16.01
C THR A 69 -47.47 -80.85 -15.41
N CYS A 70 -46.32 -80.94 -16.06
CA CYS A 70 -45.25 -81.86 -15.73
C CYS A 70 -44.68 -81.69 -14.31
N GLY A 71 -44.66 -80.47 -13.76
CA GLY A 71 -44.16 -80.20 -12.41
C GLY A 71 -42.64 -80.39 -12.21
N GLN A 72 -41.92 -80.97 -13.16
CA GLN A 72 -40.47 -81.15 -13.11
C GLN A 72 -39.72 -79.83 -13.28
N ARG A 73 -38.51 -79.75 -12.73
CA ARG A 73 -37.68 -78.55 -12.80
C ARG A 73 -37.21 -78.30 -14.23
N CYS A 74 -37.32 -77.05 -14.70
CA CYS A 74 -36.83 -76.66 -16.02
C CYS A 74 -35.31 -76.88 -16.12
N VAL A 75 -34.86 -77.44 -17.25
CA VAL A 75 -33.44 -77.66 -17.55
C VAL A 75 -32.63 -76.35 -17.49
N PHE A 76 -33.27 -75.22 -17.78
CA PHE A 76 -32.68 -73.86 -17.71
C PHE A 76 -33.05 -73.10 -16.45
N SER A 77 -33.35 -73.79 -15.35
CA SER A 77 -33.72 -73.17 -14.07
C SER A 77 -32.68 -72.20 -13.48
N ARG A 78 -31.46 -72.16 -14.02
CA ARG A 78 -30.42 -71.17 -13.68
C ARG A 78 -30.59 -69.81 -14.36
N ALA A 79 -31.35 -69.73 -15.44
CA ALA A 79 -31.63 -68.45 -16.11
C ALA A 79 -32.47 -67.53 -15.21
N SER A 80 -32.22 -66.23 -15.32
CA SER A 80 -32.85 -65.24 -14.44
C SER A 80 -34.34 -65.05 -14.76
N ASN A 81 -34.75 -65.23 -16.01
CA ASN A 81 -36.15 -65.16 -16.43
C ASN A 81 -36.89 -66.52 -16.40
N CYS A 82 -36.26 -67.61 -15.97
CA CYS A 82 -36.89 -68.94 -15.97
C CYS A 82 -38.00 -69.05 -14.91
N ASP A 83 -39.16 -69.59 -15.30
CA ASP A 83 -40.27 -69.91 -14.37
C ASP A 83 -40.02 -71.15 -13.50
N LYS A 84 -38.80 -71.70 -13.55
CA LYS A 84 -38.24 -72.80 -12.75
C LYS A 84 -38.90 -74.18 -12.92
N ILE A 85 -40.18 -74.24 -13.25
CA ILE A 85 -40.97 -75.48 -13.40
C ILE A 85 -41.45 -75.60 -14.84
N CYS A 86 -41.38 -76.82 -15.38
CA CYS A 86 -41.83 -77.19 -16.72
C CYS A 86 -43.31 -76.88 -16.93
N SER A 87 -43.65 -76.26 -18.07
CA SER A 87 -45.03 -75.93 -18.46
C SER A 87 -45.62 -76.93 -19.45
N LYS A 88 -44.85 -77.95 -19.85
CA LYS A 88 -45.35 -79.03 -20.72
C LYS A 88 -46.36 -79.89 -19.97
N LEU A 89 -47.21 -80.58 -20.73
CA LEU A 89 -48.22 -81.50 -20.20
C LEU A 89 -47.56 -82.60 -19.35
N ALA A 90 -48.31 -83.13 -18.39
CA ALA A 90 -47.88 -84.30 -17.63
C ALA A 90 -47.48 -85.47 -18.57
N ASP A 91 -46.47 -86.24 -18.14
CA ASP A 91 -45.93 -87.43 -18.85
C ASP A 91 -45.36 -87.20 -20.27
N HIS A 92 -44.91 -85.97 -20.59
CA HIS A 92 -44.20 -85.70 -21.84
C HIS A 92 -42.80 -86.34 -21.87
N SER A 93 -42.31 -86.72 -23.07
CA SER A 93 -40.93 -87.15 -23.29
C SER A 93 -39.99 -85.97 -23.63
N GLY A 94 -38.68 -86.12 -23.34
CA GLY A 94 -37.64 -85.12 -23.65
C GLY A 94 -37.43 -84.06 -22.55
N ASP A 95 -36.66 -83.02 -22.87
CA ASP A 95 -36.24 -82.01 -21.88
C ASP A 95 -37.43 -81.25 -21.26
N HIS A 96 -37.35 -81.03 -19.96
CA HIS A 96 -38.33 -80.27 -19.20
C HIS A 96 -38.05 -78.77 -19.36
N CYS A 97 -38.93 -78.04 -20.05
CA CYS A 97 -38.79 -76.62 -20.32
C CYS A 97 -40.02 -75.85 -19.83
N CYS A 98 -39.81 -74.68 -19.22
CA CYS A 98 -40.90 -73.74 -18.97
C CYS A 98 -41.30 -73.00 -20.26
N SER A 99 -42.32 -72.15 -20.14
CA SER A 99 -42.92 -71.42 -21.26
C SER A 99 -42.04 -70.32 -21.87
N VAL A 100 -40.95 -69.96 -21.17
CA VAL A 100 -39.98 -68.96 -21.62
C VAL A 100 -39.25 -69.43 -22.87
N GLN A 101 -39.32 -68.63 -23.93
CA GLN A 101 -38.73 -68.99 -25.23
C GLN A 101 -37.21 -68.80 -25.27
N VAL A 102 -36.71 -67.72 -24.67
CA VAL A 102 -35.28 -67.40 -24.61
C VAL A 102 -34.88 -67.19 -23.15
N HIS A 103 -34.04 -68.08 -22.65
CA HIS A 103 -33.59 -68.06 -21.27
C HIS A 103 -32.37 -67.13 -21.15
N VAL A 104 -32.47 -66.04 -20.41
CA VAL A 104 -31.38 -65.06 -20.33
C VAL A 104 -30.39 -65.42 -19.22
N CYS A 105 -29.10 -65.19 -19.47
CA CYS A 105 -28.00 -65.52 -18.58
C CYS A 105 -28.16 -64.88 -17.19
N GLY A 106 -28.36 -63.55 -17.13
CA GLY A 106 -28.57 -62.84 -15.87
C GLY A 106 -27.32 -62.58 -15.02
N ALA A 107 -26.12 -63.01 -15.45
CA ALA A 107 -24.86 -62.62 -14.81
C ALA A 107 -24.59 -61.11 -14.96
N VAL A 108 -23.71 -60.54 -14.13
CA VAL A 108 -23.37 -59.10 -14.20
C VAL A 108 -22.66 -58.79 -15.52
N CYS A 109 -23.00 -57.66 -16.15
CA CYS A 109 -22.36 -57.18 -17.38
C CYS A 109 -20.84 -57.09 -17.21
N SER A 110 -20.09 -57.52 -18.23
CA SER A 110 -18.62 -57.47 -18.21
C SER A 110 -18.05 -56.06 -18.44
N ALA A 111 -18.90 -55.07 -18.74
CA ALA A 111 -18.44 -53.69 -18.93
C ALA A 111 -18.10 -53.02 -17.59
N ALA A 112 -17.00 -52.27 -17.56
CA ALA A 112 -16.57 -51.49 -16.42
C ALA A 112 -17.64 -50.44 -16.06
N ASN A 113 -17.84 -50.25 -14.75
CA ASN A 113 -18.87 -49.35 -14.19
C ASN A 113 -20.33 -49.68 -14.59
N CYS A 114 -20.61 -50.89 -15.11
CA CYS A 114 -21.95 -51.35 -15.41
C CYS A 114 -22.43 -52.39 -14.39
N SER A 115 -23.58 -52.15 -13.76
CA SER A 115 -24.22 -53.11 -12.85
C SER A 115 -25.42 -53.84 -13.46
N ALA A 116 -25.67 -53.64 -14.76
CA ALA A 116 -26.78 -54.28 -15.45
C ALA A 116 -26.54 -55.79 -15.62
N THR A 117 -27.62 -56.54 -15.82
CA THR A 117 -27.55 -57.99 -16.04
C THR A 117 -27.43 -58.36 -17.52
N CYS A 118 -26.81 -59.52 -17.78
CA CYS A 118 -26.61 -60.09 -19.10
C CYS A 118 -27.95 -60.53 -19.72
N LEU A 119 -28.19 -60.11 -20.95
CA LEU A 119 -29.39 -60.44 -21.72
C LEU A 119 -29.15 -61.52 -22.79
N LEU A 120 -27.94 -62.06 -22.87
CA LEU A 120 -27.61 -63.14 -23.81
C LEU A 120 -28.31 -64.44 -23.41
N ASP A 121 -28.66 -65.25 -24.42
CA ASP A 121 -29.24 -66.58 -24.22
C ASP A 121 -28.26 -67.46 -23.46
N ILE A 122 -28.70 -68.03 -22.33
CA ILE A 122 -27.93 -68.91 -21.45
C ILE A 122 -27.51 -70.20 -22.16
N GLN A 123 -28.22 -70.57 -23.23
CA GLN A 123 -27.90 -71.75 -24.04
C GLN A 123 -26.69 -71.52 -24.95
N ARG A 124 -26.34 -70.27 -25.23
CA ARG A 124 -25.12 -69.93 -25.96
C ARG A 124 -23.97 -69.82 -24.97
N GLU A 125 -22.91 -70.60 -25.17
CA GLU A 125 -21.68 -70.42 -24.40
C GLU A 125 -21.09 -69.03 -24.69
N HIS A 126 -20.93 -68.23 -23.65
CA HIS A 126 -20.32 -66.91 -23.73
C HIS A 126 -19.55 -66.62 -22.44
N SER A 127 -18.35 -66.07 -22.57
CA SER A 127 -17.53 -65.61 -21.44
C SER A 127 -17.70 -64.13 -21.17
N ILE A 128 -18.17 -63.36 -22.17
CA ILE A 128 -18.46 -61.93 -22.02
C ILE A 128 -19.95 -61.69 -21.88
N HIS A 129 -20.33 -61.08 -20.76
CA HIS A 129 -21.72 -60.78 -20.43
C HIS A 129 -22.11 -59.40 -20.95
N LYS A 130 -23.17 -59.34 -21.76
CA LYS A 130 -23.63 -58.13 -22.43
C LYS A 130 -25.06 -57.74 -22.00
N CYS A 131 -25.21 -56.52 -21.51
CA CYS A 131 -26.51 -55.92 -21.22
C CYS A 131 -27.07 -55.16 -22.45
N ALA A 132 -28.20 -54.48 -22.26
CA ALA A 132 -28.87 -53.70 -23.33
C ALA A 132 -28.10 -52.44 -23.77
N GLU A 133 -27.12 -51.96 -23.00
CA GLU A 133 -26.40 -50.73 -23.30
C GLU A 133 -25.50 -50.91 -24.53
N VAL A 134 -25.60 -49.97 -25.48
CA VAL A 134 -24.82 -49.97 -26.72
C VAL A 134 -23.70 -48.93 -26.72
N GLN A 135 -23.83 -47.90 -25.87
CA GLN A 135 -22.87 -46.81 -25.76
C GLN A 135 -21.99 -46.97 -24.51
N CYS A 136 -20.78 -46.42 -24.58
CA CYS A 136 -19.90 -46.31 -23.43
C CYS A 136 -20.53 -45.44 -22.34
N ILE A 137 -20.58 -45.95 -21.11
CA ILE A 137 -21.18 -45.26 -19.96
C ILE A 137 -20.16 -44.47 -19.14
N HIS A 138 -18.88 -44.50 -19.53
CA HIS A 138 -17.85 -43.71 -18.85
C HIS A 138 -18.12 -42.21 -19.00
N PRO A 139 -17.92 -41.42 -17.92
CA PRO A 139 -18.04 -39.98 -18.00
C PRO A 139 -16.98 -39.38 -18.92
N CYS A 140 -17.31 -38.26 -19.57
CA CYS A 140 -16.36 -37.50 -20.38
C CYS A 140 -15.15 -37.08 -19.54
N LYS A 141 -13.94 -37.23 -20.08
CA LYS A 141 -12.67 -36.86 -19.42
C LYS A 141 -12.57 -35.35 -19.15
N MET A 142 -13.30 -34.53 -19.91
CA MET A 142 -13.30 -33.08 -19.72
C MET A 142 -13.90 -32.67 -18.37
N LYS A 143 -13.14 -31.88 -17.61
CA LYS A 143 -13.55 -31.33 -16.32
C LYS A 143 -14.87 -30.55 -16.48
N GLU A 144 -15.78 -30.68 -15.51
CA GLU A 144 -17.14 -30.12 -15.52
C GLU A 144 -18.13 -30.72 -16.56
N CYS A 145 -17.71 -31.61 -17.45
CA CYS A 145 -18.61 -32.25 -18.41
C CYS A 145 -19.35 -33.45 -17.79
N LYS A 146 -20.68 -33.35 -17.68
CA LYS A 146 -21.55 -34.41 -17.13
C LYS A 146 -22.09 -35.40 -18.18
N ARG A 147 -21.57 -35.37 -19.41
CA ARG A 147 -22.00 -36.27 -20.50
C ARG A 147 -21.18 -37.55 -20.47
N ASN A 148 -21.79 -38.65 -20.92
CA ASN A 148 -21.08 -39.90 -21.14
C ASN A 148 -20.29 -39.85 -22.46
N CYS A 149 -19.36 -40.78 -22.60
CA CYS A 149 -18.55 -40.94 -23.79
C CYS A 149 -19.42 -41.14 -25.05
N GLY A 150 -19.03 -40.48 -26.14
CA GLY A 150 -19.75 -40.49 -27.41
C GLY A 150 -19.62 -41.77 -28.24
N VAL A 151 -18.75 -42.68 -27.83
CA VAL A 151 -18.44 -43.90 -28.59
C VAL A 151 -19.55 -44.94 -28.42
N THR A 152 -20.13 -45.36 -29.54
CA THR A 152 -21.12 -46.45 -29.64
C THR A 152 -20.49 -47.83 -29.51
N ASN A 153 -19.74 -48.02 -28.43
CA ASN A 153 -19.24 -49.31 -27.96
C ASN A 153 -19.31 -49.32 -26.43
N HIS A 154 -20.14 -50.19 -25.85
CA HIS A 154 -20.27 -50.31 -24.40
C HIS A 154 -18.97 -50.77 -23.72
N PHE A 155 -18.15 -51.56 -24.42
CA PHE A 155 -16.83 -52.02 -23.99
C PHE A 155 -15.71 -51.09 -24.46
N HIS A 156 -16.02 -49.82 -24.77
CA HIS A 156 -14.99 -48.82 -25.07
C HIS A 156 -14.09 -48.64 -23.84
N GLY A 157 -12.79 -48.82 -24.01
CA GLY A 157 -11.85 -48.90 -22.88
C GLY A 157 -11.50 -50.35 -22.44
N GLN A 158 -12.10 -51.35 -23.09
CA GLN A 158 -12.01 -52.76 -22.72
C GLN A 158 -11.79 -53.63 -23.97
N ALA A 159 -10.60 -53.50 -24.57
CA ALA A 159 -10.29 -54.11 -25.86
C ALA A 159 -10.38 -55.65 -25.85
N ALA A 160 -10.04 -56.30 -24.74
CA ALA A 160 -10.10 -57.77 -24.63
C ALA A 160 -11.54 -58.27 -24.65
N GLU A 161 -12.42 -57.64 -23.86
CA GLU A 161 -13.84 -57.96 -23.75
C GLU A 161 -14.59 -57.62 -25.03
N SER A 162 -14.27 -56.49 -25.67
CA SER A 162 -14.85 -56.11 -26.95
C SER A 162 -14.51 -57.11 -28.06
N ARG A 163 -13.27 -57.64 -28.09
CA ARG A 163 -12.85 -58.67 -29.06
C ARG A 163 -13.51 -60.01 -28.78
N ALA A 164 -13.49 -60.46 -27.53
CA ALA A 164 -14.10 -61.73 -27.13
C ALA A 164 -15.61 -61.75 -27.42
N PHE A 165 -16.33 -60.66 -27.11
CA PHE A 165 -17.76 -60.55 -27.42
C PHE A 165 -18.06 -60.63 -28.92
N ALA A 166 -17.25 -60.01 -29.77
CA ALA A 166 -17.45 -60.03 -31.22
C ALA A 166 -17.27 -61.44 -31.80
N ILE A 167 -16.25 -62.18 -31.32
CA ILE A 167 -15.99 -63.58 -31.70
C ILE A 167 -17.17 -64.47 -31.26
N GLU A 168 -17.61 -64.35 -30.00
CA GLU A 168 -18.71 -65.16 -29.45
C GLU A 168 -20.06 -64.85 -30.12
N SER A 169 -20.27 -63.62 -30.58
CA SER A 169 -21.53 -63.20 -31.22
C SER A 169 -21.59 -63.47 -32.72
N GLY A 170 -20.51 -63.98 -33.33
CA GLY A 170 -20.45 -64.25 -34.78
C GLY A 170 -20.49 -63.01 -35.65
N VAL A 171 -20.11 -61.85 -35.11
CA VAL A 171 -20.05 -60.58 -35.86
C VAL A 171 -18.68 -60.48 -36.52
N GLU A 172 -18.63 -60.45 -37.85
CA GLU A 172 -17.39 -60.19 -38.58
C GLU A 172 -16.83 -58.82 -38.17
N LEU A 173 -15.61 -58.83 -37.63
CA LEU A 173 -14.87 -57.62 -37.28
C LEU A 173 -14.52 -56.88 -38.58
N GLY A 174 -15.39 -55.97 -39.01
CA GLY A 174 -15.08 -55.00 -40.06
C GLY A 174 -13.75 -54.31 -39.71
N GLY A 175 -12.76 -54.48 -40.57
CA GLY A 175 -11.37 -54.12 -40.33
C GLY A 175 -11.20 -52.68 -39.92
N ASN A 176 -11.13 -52.43 -38.61
CA ASN A 176 -10.48 -51.32 -37.92
C ASN A 176 -10.77 -51.43 -36.41
N VAL A 177 -10.48 -52.58 -35.79
CA VAL A 177 -10.13 -52.56 -34.36
C VAL A 177 -8.70 -52.04 -34.30
N VAL A 178 -8.56 -50.73 -34.53
CA VAL A 178 -7.33 -50.04 -34.20
C VAL A 178 -7.19 -50.20 -32.71
N ASP A 179 -6.09 -50.84 -32.30
CA ASP A 179 -5.60 -50.93 -30.94
C ASP A 179 -5.24 -49.50 -30.51
N ASN A 180 -6.25 -48.65 -30.31
CA ASN A 180 -6.08 -47.27 -29.89
C ASN A 180 -5.77 -47.30 -28.41
N THR A 181 -4.50 -47.52 -28.11
CA THR A 181 -3.84 -47.44 -26.81
C THR A 181 -3.90 -46.05 -26.16
N LEU A 182 -4.85 -45.19 -26.55
CA LEU A 182 -5.10 -43.88 -25.96
C LEU A 182 -6.60 -43.74 -25.65
N GLU A 183 -7.06 -44.51 -24.66
CA GLU A 183 -8.47 -44.62 -24.24
C GLU A 183 -8.98 -43.32 -23.58
N THR A 184 -9.26 -42.31 -24.39
CA THR A 184 -9.78 -41.03 -23.92
C THR A 184 -11.29 -41.03 -24.08
N HIS A 185 -12.01 -41.23 -22.96
CA HIS A 185 -13.48 -41.16 -22.95
C HIS A 185 -13.98 -39.74 -23.17
N MET A 186 -14.23 -39.36 -24.43
CA MET A 186 -14.74 -38.03 -24.80
C MET A 186 -16.18 -38.09 -25.26
N CYS A 187 -16.97 -37.06 -24.97
CA CYS A 187 -18.31 -36.89 -25.54
C CYS A 187 -18.26 -36.21 -26.94
N THR A 188 -19.35 -36.27 -27.69
CA THR A 188 -19.45 -35.72 -29.06
C THR A 188 -19.58 -34.21 -29.14
N GLY A 189 -19.59 -33.48 -28.02
CA GLY A 189 -19.70 -32.03 -28.03
C GLY A 189 -18.36 -31.31 -27.91
N SER A 190 -18.39 -30.01 -28.18
CA SER A 190 -17.29 -29.08 -27.92
C SER A 190 -17.19 -28.71 -26.43
N HIS A 191 -16.00 -28.27 -26.03
CA HIS A 191 -15.69 -27.85 -24.66
C HIS A 191 -14.91 -26.53 -24.68
N ALA A 192 -15.02 -25.73 -23.61
CA ALA A 192 -14.12 -24.59 -23.44
C ALA A 192 -12.73 -25.08 -23.00
N CYS A 193 -11.67 -24.42 -23.47
CA CYS A 193 -10.33 -24.65 -22.96
C CYS A 193 -10.28 -24.28 -21.46
N GLY A 194 -9.79 -25.21 -20.63
CA GLY A 194 -9.71 -25.03 -19.17
C GLY A 194 -8.51 -24.20 -18.69
N GLU A 195 -7.56 -23.92 -19.58
CA GLU A 195 -6.31 -23.25 -19.25
C GLU A 195 -6.47 -21.72 -19.13
N MET A 196 -5.57 -21.11 -18.37
CA MET A 196 -5.55 -19.66 -18.18
C MET A 196 -4.88 -18.97 -19.37
N CYS A 197 -5.34 -17.76 -19.68
CA CYS A 197 -4.71 -16.91 -20.70
C CYS A 197 -3.23 -16.69 -20.39
N THR A 198 -2.36 -16.92 -21.37
CA THR A 198 -0.92 -16.72 -21.31
C THR A 198 -0.47 -15.41 -21.93
N VAL A 199 -1.38 -14.62 -22.53
CA VAL A 199 -1.09 -13.27 -23.04
C VAL A 199 -0.56 -12.39 -21.89
N ASP A 200 0.42 -11.56 -22.20
CA ASP A 200 1.07 -10.67 -21.23
C ASP A 200 0.10 -9.66 -20.62
N GLY A 201 0.40 -9.23 -19.39
CA GLY A 201 -0.49 -8.39 -18.59
C GLY A 201 -1.64 -9.15 -17.93
N ILE A 202 -2.48 -8.39 -17.21
CA ILE A 202 -3.64 -8.89 -16.46
C ILE A 202 -4.94 -8.44 -17.13
N TYR A 203 -5.94 -9.32 -17.14
CA TYR A 203 -7.21 -9.06 -17.82
C TYR A 203 -8.09 -8.09 -17.03
N GLU A 204 -8.29 -8.35 -15.74
CA GLU A 204 -9.18 -7.56 -14.91
C GLU A 204 -8.49 -7.17 -13.61
N GLN A 205 -8.65 -5.90 -13.28
CA GLN A 205 -8.23 -5.31 -12.03
C GLN A 205 -9.45 -5.10 -11.15
N LYS A 206 -9.66 -6.02 -10.21
CA LYS A 206 -10.70 -5.88 -9.20
C LYS A 206 -10.10 -5.27 -7.95
N VAL A 207 -10.33 -3.98 -7.75
CA VAL A 207 -10.22 -3.40 -6.41
C VAL A 207 -11.31 -4.04 -5.57
N HIS A 208 -10.93 -4.92 -4.65
CA HIS A 208 -11.87 -5.41 -3.66
C HIS A 208 -12.10 -4.28 -2.67
N LEU A 209 -13.04 -3.39 -3.01
CA LEU A 209 -13.62 -2.36 -2.14
C LEU A 209 -14.43 -2.96 -0.98
N LYS A 210 -14.13 -4.22 -0.60
CA LYS A 210 -14.58 -4.79 0.65
C LYS A 210 -13.79 -4.10 1.75
N LYS A 211 -14.23 -2.88 2.11
CA LYS A 211 -13.75 -2.12 3.26
C LYS A 211 -13.92 -3.02 4.47
N SER A 212 -12.84 -3.69 4.85
CA SER A 212 -12.80 -4.52 6.05
C SER A 212 -12.14 -3.67 7.12
N SER A 213 -12.87 -3.41 8.22
CA SER A 213 -12.22 -2.86 9.40
C SER A 213 -11.26 -3.93 9.92
N ARG A 214 -10.00 -3.56 10.05
CA ARG A 214 -8.95 -4.39 10.66
C ARG A 214 -8.40 -3.66 11.86
N ARG A 215 -7.94 -4.41 12.85
CA ARG A 215 -7.22 -3.86 14.00
C ARG A 215 -5.72 -3.98 13.77
N PHE A 216 -5.02 -2.86 13.84
CA PHE A 216 -3.58 -2.83 13.99
C PHE A 216 -3.22 -3.02 15.47
N THR A 217 -2.20 -3.82 15.75
CA THR A 217 -1.67 -4.03 17.09
C THR A 217 -0.15 -3.96 16.99
N GLY A 218 0.40 -2.88 17.54
CA GLY A 218 1.83 -2.63 17.64
C GLY A 218 2.28 -2.53 19.09
N GLU A 219 3.55 -2.18 19.29
CA GLU A 219 4.18 -2.08 20.61
C GLU A 219 3.65 -0.88 21.41
N ARG A 220 3.39 0.25 20.72
CA ARG A 220 2.95 1.50 21.34
C ARG A 220 1.43 1.68 21.40
N GLY A 221 0.65 0.76 20.83
CA GLY A 221 -0.81 0.84 20.86
C GLY A 221 -1.54 -0.08 19.89
N SER A 222 -2.86 0.06 19.87
CA SER A 222 -3.74 -0.64 18.94
C SER A 222 -4.88 0.27 18.50
N PHE A 223 -5.26 0.21 17.22
CA PHE A 223 -6.34 1.02 16.64
C PHE A 223 -6.97 0.31 15.44
N GLU A 224 -8.15 0.76 15.04
CA GLU A 224 -8.83 0.25 13.85
C GLU A 224 -8.48 1.06 12.60
N TYR A 225 -8.43 0.39 11.46
CA TYR A 225 -8.21 1.01 10.17
C TYR A 225 -8.95 0.26 9.05
N ILE A 226 -9.20 0.96 7.95
CA ILE A 226 -9.83 0.38 6.77
C ILE A 226 -8.75 -0.27 5.91
N PHE A 227 -8.88 -1.57 5.68
CA PHE A 227 -8.02 -2.31 4.76
C PHE A 227 -8.67 -2.49 3.40
N GLN A 228 -7.91 -2.19 2.36
CA GLN A 228 -8.26 -2.36 0.95
C GLN A 228 -7.15 -3.12 0.22
N GLU A 229 -7.53 -3.92 -0.79
CA GLU A 229 -6.56 -4.56 -1.67
C GLU A 229 -7.07 -4.66 -3.11
N MET A 230 -6.12 -4.61 -4.03
CA MET A 230 -6.35 -4.74 -5.46
C MET A 230 -5.87 -6.12 -5.92
N ASN A 231 -6.81 -6.90 -6.47
CA ASN A 231 -6.53 -8.23 -6.98
C ASN A 231 -6.61 -8.21 -8.51
N GLY A 232 -5.59 -8.77 -9.16
CA GLY A 232 -5.54 -8.93 -10.61
C GLY A 232 -5.76 -10.40 -10.95
N CYS A 233 -6.58 -10.68 -11.97
CA CYS A 233 -6.74 -12.04 -12.50
C CYS A 233 -6.53 -12.07 -14.01
N LYS A 234 -6.03 -13.21 -14.50
CA LYS A 234 -6.10 -13.56 -15.91
C LYS A 234 -7.44 -14.25 -16.19
N LYS A 235 -7.97 -14.09 -17.39
CA LYS A 235 -9.16 -14.83 -17.85
C LYS A 235 -8.79 -16.25 -18.28
N GLN A 236 -9.77 -17.14 -18.31
CA GLN A 236 -9.62 -18.42 -19.02
C GLN A 236 -9.46 -18.19 -20.52
N CYS A 237 -8.81 -19.13 -21.18
CA CYS A 237 -8.65 -19.14 -22.63
C CYS A 237 -10.02 -19.14 -23.32
N ALA A 238 -10.18 -18.31 -24.34
CA ALA A 238 -11.42 -18.17 -25.11
C ALA A 238 -11.60 -19.27 -26.17
N CYS A 239 -10.58 -20.11 -26.40
CA CYS A 239 -10.60 -21.17 -27.39
C CYS A 239 -11.63 -22.25 -27.02
N VAL A 240 -12.43 -22.65 -28.01
CA VAL A 240 -13.36 -23.77 -27.92
C VAL A 240 -12.69 -24.99 -28.54
N LEU A 241 -12.50 -26.02 -27.73
CA LEU A 241 -11.96 -27.32 -28.14
C LEU A 241 -13.03 -28.10 -28.93
N PRO A 242 -12.72 -28.50 -30.17
CA PRO A 242 -13.53 -29.44 -30.95
C PRO A 242 -13.79 -30.76 -30.22
N SER A 243 -14.77 -31.53 -30.70
CA SER A 243 -15.04 -32.86 -30.15
C SER A 243 -13.83 -33.78 -30.33
N GLY A 244 -13.41 -34.44 -29.26
CA GLY A 244 -12.27 -35.36 -29.26
C GLY A 244 -10.91 -34.72 -28.96
N GLU A 245 -10.82 -33.39 -28.96
CA GLU A 245 -9.58 -32.66 -28.65
C GLU A 245 -9.50 -32.29 -27.16
N LEU A 246 -8.30 -32.42 -26.58
CA LEU A 246 -8.02 -32.08 -25.17
C LEU A 246 -7.35 -30.71 -25.03
N ASP A 247 -6.68 -30.24 -26.08
CA ASP A 247 -6.00 -28.96 -26.19
C ASP A 247 -6.06 -28.47 -27.65
N HIS A 248 -5.55 -27.26 -27.92
CA HIS A 248 -5.52 -26.65 -29.26
C HIS A 248 -4.09 -26.62 -29.85
N GLY A 249 -3.27 -27.63 -29.57
CA GLY A 249 -2.06 -27.93 -30.35
C GLY A 249 -0.90 -26.96 -30.17
N GLY A 250 -0.74 -26.36 -28.99
CA GLY A 250 0.39 -25.47 -28.67
C GLY A 250 0.25 -24.03 -29.18
N VAL A 251 -0.92 -23.66 -29.72
CA VAL A 251 -1.28 -22.25 -29.90
C VAL A 251 -1.33 -21.60 -28.52
N GLY A 252 -0.80 -20.38 -28.37
CA GLY A 252 -0.80 -19.69 -27.08
C GLY A 252 -2.23 -19.51 -26.53
N HIS A 253 -2.41 -19.67 -25.21
CA HIS A 253 -3.72 -19.47 -24.60
C HIS A 253 -4.10 -18.00 -24.59
N SER A 254 -5.10 -17.62 -25.38
CA SER A 254 -5.60 -16.24 -25.45
C SER A 254 -7.01 -16.14 -24.92
N CYS A 255 -7.34 -15.05 -24.23
CA CYS A 255 -8.72 -14.69 -23.90
C CYS A 255 -9.38 -13.81 -24.97
N LEU A 256 -8.71 -13.56 -26.09
CA LEU A 256 -9.26 -12.88 -27.26
C LEU A 256 -9.98 -13.92 -28.13
N ALA A 257 -11.29 -13.84 -28.23
CA ALA A 257 -12.03 -14.58 -29.25
C ALA A 257 -11.90 -13.81 -30.58
N GLU A 258 -11.33 -14.43 -31.61
CA GLU A 258 -11.18 -13.83 -32.95
C GLU A 258 -12.52 -13.39 -33.58
N SER A 259 -13.66 -13.86 -33.07
CA SER A 259 -14.98 -13.73 -33.71
C SER A 259 -15.80 -12.49 -33.36
N LEU A 260 -15.36 -11.59 -32.47
CA LEU A 260 -16.25 -10.52 -31.96
C LEU A 260 -15.68 -9.08 -31.95
N GLY A 261 -14.51 -8.82 -32.53
CA GLY A 261 -14.00 -7.44 -32.72
C GLY A 261 -13.80 -6.62 -31.43
N GLN A 262 -14.02 -7.19 -30.26
CA GLN A 262 -13.74 -6.57 -28.97
C GLN A 262 -12.35 -6.97 -28.53
N SER A 263 -11.40 -6.06 -28.77
CA SER A 263 -10.08 -6.07 -28.12
C SER A 263 -10.30 -6.04 -26.61
N THR A 264 -10.15 -7.20 -25.97
CA THR A 264 -10.05 -7.29 -24.52
C THR A 264 -8.72 -6.66 -24.12
N ALA A 265 -8.79 -5.50 -23.47
CA ALA A 265 -7.60 -4.81 -23.00
C ALA A 265 -6.95 -5.55 -21.83
N HIS A 266 -5.67 -5.89 -21.97
CA HIS A 266 -4.84 -6.27 -20.84
C HIS A 266 -4.20 -5.02 -20.23
N TYR A 267 -4.04 -5.03 -18.92
CA TYR A 267 -3.33 -4.01 -18.16
C TYR A 267 -1.93 -4.50 -17.79
N TRP A 268 -1.01 -3.57 -17.57
CA TRP A 268 0.34 -3.91 -17.14
C TRP A 268 0.34 -4.55 -15.74
N ASP A 269 1.23 -5.53 -15.53
CA ASP A 269 1.28 -6.32 -14.30
C ASP A 269 2.24 -5.75 -13.23
N ALA A 270 2.95 -4.66 -13.55
CA ALA A 270 3.76 -3.93 -12.56
C ALA A 270 2.89 -3.45 -11.38
N ARG A 271 3.53 -3.44 -10.21
CA ARG A 271 2.90 -3.11 -8.94
C ARG A 271 3.63 -1.99 -8.23
N CYS A 272 2.89 -1.10 -7.59
CA CYS A 272 3.47 -0.03 -6.79
C CYS A 272 4.34 -0.64 -5.69
N PRO A 273 5.62 -0.24 -5.55
CA PRO A 273 6.52 -0.80 -4.54
C PRO A 273 5.99 -0.70 -3.11
N SER A 274 5.19 0.33 -2.79
CA SER A 274 4.67 0.57 -1.44
C SER A 274 3.37 -0.20 -1.15
N CYS A 275 2.35 -0.09 -2.01
CA CYS A 275 1.02 -0.68 -1.75
C CYS A 275 0.74 -1.99 -2.51
N SER A 276 1.59 -2.37 -3.45
CA SER A 276 1.40 -3.53 -4.35
C SER A 276 0.17 -3.46 -5.27
N TYR A 277 -0.43 -2.29 -5.45
CA TYR A 277 -1.54 -2.12 -6.39
C TYR A 277 -1.02 -2.15 -7.83
N TYR A 278 -1.79 -2.75 -8.73
CA TYR A 278 -1.43 -2.88 -10.14
C TYR A 278 -1.56 -1.55 -10.88
N CYS A 279 -0.72 -1.38 -11.91
CA CYS A 279 -0.81 -0.25 -12.81
C CYS A 279 -2.13 -0.31 -13.61
N ASN A 280 -2.94 0.74 -13.55
CA ASN A 280 -4.23 0.82 -14.25
C ASN A 280 -4.13 1.22 -15.73
N LYS A 281 -2.92 1.34 -16.27
CA LYS A 281 -2.66 1.62 -17.70
C LYS A 281 -2.61 0.34 -18.53
N HIS A 282 -2.89 0.50 -19.82
CA HIS A 282 -2.84 -0.59 -20.80
C HIS A 282 -1.45 -1.21 -20.88
N PHE A 283 -1.42 -2.50 -21.21
CA PHE A 283 -0.16 -3.19 -21.42
C PHE A 283 0.65 -2.51 -22.55
N GLY A 284 1.93 -2.22 -22.32
CA GLY A 284 2.85 -1.61 -23.28
C GLY A 284 2.95 -0.09 -23.21
N HIS A 285 2.36 0.56 -22.20
CA HIS A 285 2.50 2.01 -22.02
C HIS A 285 3.94 2.41 -21.64
N MET A 286 4.38 3.58 -22.09
CA MET A 286 5.76 4.09 -21.92
C MET A 286 5.86 5.22 -20.88
N ASP A 287 4.74 5.61 -20.28
CA ASP A 287 4.68 6.69 -19.29
C ASP A 287 4.93 6.15 -17.87
N LEU A 288 4.89 7.02 -16.85
CA LEU A 288 4.88 6.60 -15.46
C LEU A 288 3.71 5.68 -15.15
N HIS A 289 3.90 4.71 -14.26
CA HIS A 289 2.82 3.83 -13.83
C HIS A 289 1.81 4.58 -12.98
N ALA A 290 0.52 4.40 -13.27
CA ALA A 290 -0.56 5.00 -12.50
C ALA A 290 -1.39 3.95 -11.79
N THR A 291 -1.94 4.28 -10.62
CA THR A 291 -2.95 3.46 -9.93
C THR A 291 -3.72 4.33 -8.93
N SER A 292 -4.79 3.81 -8.33
CA SER A 292 -5.56 4.52 -7.29
C SER A 292 -4.81 4.61 -5.95
N HIS A 293 -3.72 3.86 -5.81
CA HIS A 293 -2.99 3.58 -4.58
C HIS A 293 -3.89 3.07 -3.43
N GLY A 294 -3.26 2.62 -2.35
CA GLY A 294 -3.97 2.03 -1.22
C GLY A 294 -3.03 1.80 -0.04
N ASN A 295 -3.43 0.87 0.84
CA ASN A 295 -2.68 0.51 2.04
C ASN A 295 -1.24 0.10 1.71
N MET A 296 -0.25 0.67 2.41
CA MET A 296 1.17 0.43 2.15
C MET A 296 1.63 -0.91 2.74
N ARG A 297 1.35 -1.99 2.00
CA ARG A 297 1.59 -3.37 2.45
C ARG A 297 3.06 -3.78 2.43
N GLN A 298 3.89 -3.13 1.63
CA GLN A 298 5.29 -3.49 1.44
C GLN A 298 6.23 -2.47 2.09
N THR A 299 5.75 -1.74 3.09
CA THR A 299 6.55 -0.74 3.80
C THR A 299 6.62 -1.06 5.29
N TYR A 300 7.70 -0.61 5.89
CA TYR A 300 7.90 -0.53 7.33
C TYR A 300 8.45 0.86 7.66
N PHE A 301 8.26 1.28 8.89
CA PHE A 301 8.71 2.59 9.30
C PHE A 301 10.20 2.60 9.64
N ILE A 302 10.89 3.62 9.11
CA ILE A 302 12.29 3.92 9.42
C ILE A 302 12.35 5.37 9.90
N ALA A 303 13.08 5.63 10.98
CA ALA A 303 13.24 6.97 11.53
C ALA A 303 14.58 7.13 12.27
N LYS A 304 14.90 8.37 12.66
CA LYS A 304 16.08 8.69 13.49
C LYS A 304 15.88 8.39 14.98
N GLY A 305 14.62 8.22 15.41
CA GLY A 305 14.23 7.89 16.78
C GLY A 305 13.24 6.73 16.79
N ASN A 306 13.00 6.14 17.96
CA ASN A 306 12.18 4.92 18.08
C ASN A 306 10.68 5.15 17.87
N ASP A 307 10.19 6.30 18.31
CA ASP A 307 8.77 6.63 18.38
C ASP A 307 8.31 7.34 17.11
N ILE A 308 7.20 6.89 16.54
CA ILE A 308 6.61 7.45 15.33
C ILE A 308 5.15 7.77 15.61
N ASP A 309 4.85 9.05 15.69
CA ASP A 309 3.50 9.56 15.96
C ASP A 309 2.95 10.20 14.68
N ILE A 310 1.87 9.63 14.15
CA ILE A 310 1.16 10.11 12.97
C ILE A 310 -0.25 10.44 13.43
N GLU A 311 -0.49 11.72 13.74
CA GLU A 311 -1.74 12.19 14.36
C GLU A 311 -2.08 11.39 15.64
N ASP A 312 -3.19 10.67 15.65
CA ASP A 312 -3.67 9.83 16.75
C ASP A 312 -3.04 8.41 16.74
N ARG A 313 -2.33 8.05 15.68
CA ARG A 313 -1.75 6.72 15.49
C ARG A 313 -0.30 6.69 15.93
N LYS A 314 -0.01 5.78 16.85
CA LYS A 314 1.32 5.59 17.43
C LYS A 314 1.93 4.29 16.93
N TYR A 315 3.09 4.42 16.31
CA TYR A 315 3.89 3.34 15.77
C TYR A 315 5.28 3.34 16.39
N GLN A 316 5.98 2.24 16.24
CA GLN A 316 7.41 2.12 16.52
C GLN A 316 8.19 1.84 15.24
N VAL A 317 9.46 2.24 15.19
CA VAL A 317 10.37 1.87 14.12
C VAL A 317 10.36 0.35 13.86
N GLY A 318 10.36 -0.04 12.59
CA GLY A 318 10.30 -1.43 12.16
C GLY A 318 8.89 -2.01 12.03
N GLU A 319 7.87 -1.35 12.57
CA GLU A 319 6.48 -1.75 12.34
C GLU A 319 6.04 -1.48 10.90
N ARG A 320 5.04 -2.23 10.43
CA ARG A 320 4.55 -2.13 9.04
C ARG A 320 3.64 -0.92 8.84
N GLY A 321 3.82 -0.22 7.73
CA GLY A 321 2.97 0.90 7.30
C GLY A 321 1.60 0.51 6.75
N ILE A 322 1.13 -0.73 6.98
CA ILE A 322 -0.06 -1.31 6.35
C ILE A 322 -1.36 -0.56 6.67
N ALA A 323 -1.42 0.13 7.81
CA ALA A 323 -2.59 0.90 8.21
C ALA A 323 -2.65 2.29 7.55
N GLU A 324 -1.55 2.75 6.96
CA GLU A 324 -1.47 3.99 6.20
C GLU A 324 -1.64 3.73 4.70
N MET A 325 -2.13 4.74 3.97
CA MET A 325 -2.25 4.72 2.50
C MET A 325 -1.23 5.67 1.89
N CYS A 326 -0.76 5.37 0.66
CA CYS A 326 0.34 6.11 0.03
C CYS A 326 0.14 7.63 0.06
N TYR A 327 -1.02 8.12 -0.40
CA TYR A 327 -1.29 9.57 -0.45
C TYR A 327 -1.55 10.16 0.95
N LEU A 328 -2.41 9.51 1.77
CA LEU A 328 -2.75 10.03 3.09
C LEU A 328 -1.55 10.16 4.01
N PHE A 329 -0.61 9.22 3.94
CA PHE A 329 0.61 9.30 4.72
C PHE A 329 1.39 10.59 4.38
N CYS A 330 1.58 10.87 3.09
CA CYS A 330 2.29 12.06 2.64
C CYS A 330 1.58 13.35 3.05
N THR A 331 0.25 13.40 2.89
CA THR A 331 -0.58 14.53 3.34
C THR A 331 -0.40 14.82 4.83
N LYS A 332 -0.36 13.79 5.67
CA LYS A 332 -0.17 13.94 7.13
C LYS A 332 1.24 14.40 7.50
N MET A 333 2.25 13.95 6.77
CA MET A 333 3.65 14.35 7.01
C MET A 333 3.90 15.80 6.58
N GLY A 334 3.23 16.27 5.53
CA GLY A 334 3.20 17.70 5.17
C GLY A 334 4.49 18.23 4.54
N ARG A 335 4.82 19.49 4.84
CA ARG A 335 5.92 20.26 4.24
C ARG A 335 7.26 19.55 4.43
N GLY A 336 8.09 19.50 3.38
CA GLY A 336 9.47 19.03 3.43
C GLY A 336 9.68 17.59 3.91
N HIS A 337 8.63 16.78 3.96
CA HIS A 337 8.76 15.38 4.37
C HIS A 337 9.62 14.60 3.37
N THR A 338 10.25 13.55 3.87
CA THR A 338 11.25 12.79 3.11
C THR A 338 10.86 11.32 2.99
N HIS A 339 11.28 10.71 1.90
CA HIS A 339 11.21 9.27 1.65
C HIS A 339 12.61 8.69 1.63
N TYR A 340 12.71 7.38 1.84
CA TYR A 340 13.97 6.66 1.82
C TYR A 340 13.98 5.63 0.71
N LEU A 341 15.04 5.64 -0.11
CA LEU A 341 15.33 4.58 -1.08
C LEU A 341 16.73 4.04 -0.86
N PRO A 342 16.99 2.76 -1.18
CA PRO A 342 18.35 2.23 -1.26
C PRO A 342 19.29 3.13 -2.05
N CYS A 343 20.47 3.39 -1.49
CA CYS A 343 21.53 4.07 -2.20
C CYS A 343 22.09 3.13 -3.28
N GLU A 344 22.24 3.64 -4.50
CA GLU A 344 22.84 2.89 -5.61
C GLU A 344 24.38 2.85 -5.51
N GLY A 345 24.97 3.79 -4.76
CA GLY A 345 26.40 3.84 -4.50
C GLY A 345 26.81 2.94 -3.33
N GLU A 346 27.95 2.26 -3.45
CA GLU A 346 28.59 1.52 -2.35
C GLU A 346 29.26 2.49 -1.36
N GLY A 347 28.50 3.23 -0.57
CA GLY A 347 29.07 4.18 0.39
C GLY A 347 28.84 5.65 0.02
N VAL A 348 28.87 6.52 1.04
CA VAL A 348 28.91 7.98 0.87
C VAL A 348 29.93 8.44 -0.17
N THR A 349 31.12 7.83 -0.23
CA THR A 349 32.19 8.24 -1.16
C THR A 349 31.91 7.94 -2.63
N ARG A 350 30.96 7.05 -2.91
CA ARG A 350 30.59 6.60 -4.26
C ARG A 350 29.18 7.02 -4.65
N CYS A 351 28.40 7.54 -3.71
CA CYS A 351 27.11 8.12 -4.01
C CYS A 351 27.31 9.41 -4.81
N VAL A 352 26.59 9.54 -5.93
CA VAL A 352 26.61 10.76 -6.75
C VAL A 352 25.83 11.90 -6.10
N TYR A 353 24.95 11.58 -5.15
CA TYR A 353 24.06 12.51 -4.45
C TYR A 353 24.63 12.97 -3.09
N THR A 354 25.93 13.27 -3.04
CA THR A 354 26.57 13.88 -1.85
C THR A 354 26.67 15.41 -1.91
N GLY A 355 26.25 16.00 -3.04
CA GLY A 355 26.30 17.44 -3.32
C GLY A 355 25.11 18.22 -2.75
N ASP A 356 24.90 19.43 -3.30
CA ASP A 356 23.84 20.36 -2.90
C ASP A 356 22.45 19.73 -3.14
N ALA A 357 21.87 19.22 -2.05
CA ALA A 357 20.62 18.49 -2.07
C ALA A 357 19.43 19.31 -2.60
N SER A 358 19.56 20.65 -2.65
CA SER A 358 18.52 21.54 -3.16
C SER A 358 18.23 21.34 -4.66
N GLU A 359 19.26 21.04 -5.47
CA GLU A 359 19.10 20.83 -6.91
C GLU A 359 18.59 19.42 -7.24
N ASP A 360 19.21 18.40 -6.64
CA ASP A 360 18.91 16.99 -6.95
C ASP A 360 17.63 16.47 -6.28
N GLN A 361 17.14 17.16 -5.23
CA GLN A 361 16.04 16.71 -4.38
C GLN A 361 16.21 15.27 -3.85
N ARG A 362 17.45 14.79 -3.83
CA ARG A 362 17.93 13.50 -3.32
C ARG A 362 19.31 13.73 -2.71
N ARG A 363 19.57 13.11 -1.57
CA ARG A 363 20.89 13.13 -0.93
C ARG A 363 21.16 11.86 -0.18
N HIS A 364 22.43 11.50 -0.05
CA HIS A 364 22.84 10.39 0.79
C HIS A 364 22.44 10.61 2.26
N CYS A 365 21.85 9.61 2.91
CA CYS A 365 21.44 9.72 4.30
C CYS A 365 22.66 9.54 5.23
N MET A 366 23.07 10.63 5.88
CA MET A 366 24.16 10.62 6.88
C MET A 366 23.67 10.31 8.30
N ASP A 367 22.35 10.21 8.49
CA ASP A 367 21.73 9.98 9.78
C ASP A 367 21.74 8.49 10.16
N SER A 368 21.85 8.20 11.45
CA SER A 368 21.62 6.84 11.95
C SER A 368 20.13 6.52 11.95
N LEU A 369 19.72 5.62 11.06
CA LEU A 369 18.34 5.17 10.90
C LEU A 369 18.05 3.89 11.69
N PHE A 370 16.82 3.80 12.20
CA PHE A 370 16.29 2.65 12.95
C PHE A 370 14.98 2.15 12.33
N PRO A 371 14.79 0.82 12.17
CA PRO A 371 15.82 -0.21 12.33
C PRO A 371 16.95 0.00 11.32
N ARG A 372 18.16 -0.49 11.65
CA ARG A 372 19.31 -0.33 10.77
C ARG A 372 19.00 -0.99 9.41
N PRO A 373 18.98 -0.23 8.30
CA PRO A 373 18.73 -0.80 6.99
C PRO A 373 19.86 -1.76 6.57
N ASP A 374 19.53 -2.75 5.74
CA ASP A 374 20.50 -3.75 5.23
C ASP A 374 21.56 -3.12 4.31
N GLN A 375 21.20 -2.02 3.65
CA GLN A 375 22.04 -1.24 2.76
C GLN A 375 21.91 0.24 3.09
N GLU A 376 22.90 1.04 2.72
CA GLU A 376 22.81 2.49 2.91
C GLU A 376 21.64 3.08 2.10
N MET A 377 21.10 4.21 2.57
CA MET A 377 19.86 4.79 2.04
C MET A 377 20.12 6.23 1.60
N ASP A 378 19.36 6.68 0.60
CA ASP A 378 19.22 8.07 0.24
C ASP A 378 17.91 8.63 0.80
N GLN A 379 17.94 9.91 1.19
CA GLN A 379 16.75 10.72 1.46
C GLN A 379 16.30 11.39 0.16
N LEU A 380 15.00 11.38 -0.12
CA LEU A 380 14.41 12.02 -1.28
C LEU A 380 13.25 12.91 -0.85
N LEU A 381 13.09 14.06 -1.52
CA LEU A 381 11.85 14.81 -1.44
C LEU A 381 10.73 14.10 -2.22
N HIS A 382 9.48 14.41 -1.86
CA HIS A 382 8.28 13.72 -2.33
C HIS A 382 8.20 13.53 -3.85
N ALA A 383 8.39 14.61 -4.63
CA ALA A 383 8.28 14.56 -6.09
C ALA A 383 9.33 13.63 -6.70
N ASN A 384 10.58 13.73 -6.22
CA ASN A 384 11.68 12.91 -6.72
C ASN A 384 11.52 11.43 -6.33
N PHE A 385 10.91 11.14 -5.17
CA PHE A 385 10.58 9.76 -4.79
C PHE A 385 9.66 9.09 -5.81
N TRP A 386 8.53 9.72 -6.16
CA TRP A 386 7.56 9.17 -7.12
C TRP A 386 8.17 8.99 -8.52
N ALA A 387 8.93 9.99 -8.98
CA ALA A 387 9.66 9.91 -10.24
C ALA A 387 10.67 8.74 -10.23
N SER A 388 11.44 8.59 -9.14
CA SER A 388 12.48 7.56 -9.00
C SER A 388 11.92 6.14 -9.00
N ILE A 389 10.74 5.92 -8.41
CA ILE A 389 10.10 4.60 -8.43
C ILE A 389 9.32 4.33 -9.73
N GLY A 390 9.18 5.33 -10.61
CA GLY A 390 8.49 5.20 -11.89
C GLY A 390 6.96 5.22 -11.79
N TRP A 391 6.40 5.91 -10.79
CA TRP A 391 4.95 6.00 -10.56
C TRP A 391 4.45 7.44 -10.56
N GLU A 392 3.22 7.65 -11.05
CA GLU A 392 2.52 8.92 -10.91
C GLU A 392 2.24 9.22 -9.43
N ASP A 393 2.39 10.48 -9.09
CA ASP A 393 2.15 10.97 -7.73
C ASP A 393 0.63 11.01 -7.45
N PRO A 394 0.15 10.33 -6.38
CA PRO A 394 -1.27 10.28 -6.05
C PRO A 394 -1.78 11.52 -5.31
N CYS A 395 -0.93 12.46 -4.94
CA CYS A 395 -1.30 13.67 -4.21
C CYS A 395 -1.72 14.81 -5.16
N SER A 396 -2.57 15.72 -4.67
CA SER A 396 -3.04 16.85 -5.46
C SER A 396 -1.92 17.85 -5.77
N GLU A 397 -2.07 18.67 -6.80
CA GLU A 397 -1.10 19.71 -7.15
C GLU A 397 -0.83 20.69 -5.99
N ILE A 398 -1.86 21.06 -5.23
CA ILE A 398 -1.73 21.94 -4.06
C ILE A 398 -0.90 21.27 -2.95
N GLU A 399 -1.18 20.00 -2.66
CA GLU A 399 -0.42 19.24 -1.66
C GLU A 399 1.05 19.07 -2.08
N ARG A 400 1.30 18.72 -3.34
CA ARG A 400 2.67 18.57 -3.88
C ARG A 400 3.47 19.86 -3.80
N ALA A 401 2.84 21.00 -4.12
CA ALA A 401 3.46 22.31 -3.97
C ALA A 401 3.82 22.61 -2.51
N LEU A 402 2.98 22.21 -1.54
CA LEU A 402 3.28 22.34 -0.11
C LEU A 402 4.40 21.40 0.34
N PHE A 403 4.42 20.15 -0.11
CA PHE A 403 5.47 19.18 0.25
C PHE A 403 6.86 19.63 -0.20
N ALA A 404 6.93 20.37 -1.31
CA ALA A 404 8.16 20.95 -1.83
C ALA A 404 8.66 22.16 -1.01
N LYS A 405 7.93 22.65 0.00
CA LYS A 405 8.34 23.79 0.83
C LYS A 405 9.05 23.38 2.11
N CYS A 406 9.88 24.30 2.61
CA CYS A 406 10.62 24.13 3.85
C CYS A 406 9.66 23.93 5.06
N PRO A 407 9.95 22.95 5.95
CA PRO A 407 9.10 22.68 7.12
C PRO A 407 9.34 23.63 8.29
N PHE A 408 10.33 24.52 8.20
CA PHE A 408 10.67 25.42 9.30
C PHE A 408 9.52 26.37 9.60
N GLN A 409 9.09 26.41 10.87
CA GLN A 409 7.96 27.21 11.34
C GLN A 409 8.47 28.38 12.18
N CYS A 410 7.91 29.58 11.95
CA CYS A 410 8.19 30.74 12.79
C CYS A 410 7.72 30.48 14.23
N ASP A 411 8.60 30.72 15.20
CA ASP A 411 8.37 30.42 16.62
C ASP A 411 7.79 31.62 17.40
N ALA A 412 7.35 32.66 16.70
CA ALA A 412 6.81 33.86 17.29
C ALA A 412 5.50 33.57 18.07
N PRO A 413 5.28 34.19 19.25
CA PRO A 413 4.12 33.92 20.10
C PRO A 413 2.78 34.15 19.40
N GLU A 414 2.73 35.05 18.41
CA GLU A 414 1.54 35.34 17.62
C GLU A 414 1.07 34.11 16.82
N HIS A 415 1.96 33.15 16.55
CA HIS A 415 1.64 31.88 15.90
C HIS A 415 1.35 30.74 16.90
N LYS A 416 1.46 30.99 18.20
CA LYS A 416 1.25 30.00 19.27
C LYS A 416 -0.14 30.17 19.90
N GLY A 417 -1.10 29.34 19.47
CA GLY A 417 -2.47 29.34 20.05
C GLY A 417 -3.50 28.79 19.06
N GLY A 418 -4.63 28.30 19.57
CA GLY A 418 -5.61 27.50 18.80
C GLY A 418 -6.08 28.12 17.48
N ASP A 419 -6.53 29.38 17.50
CA ASP A 419 -7.07 30.07 16.31
C ASP A 419 -6.00 30.82 15.50
N ASN A 420 -4.74 30.83 15.95
CA ASN A 420 -3.68 31.56 15.28
C ASN A 420 -3.09 30.72 14.14
N GLN A 421 -3.01 31.29 12.93
CA GLN A 421 -2.41 30.58 11.80
C GLN A 421 -0.89 30.47 11.98
N PRO A 422 -0.31 29.26 11.83
CA PRO A 422 1.13 29.08 11.82
C PRO A 422 1.74 29.74 10.58
N SER A 423 2.92 30.35 10.74
CA SER A 423 3.71 30.86 9.62
C SER A 423 4.90 29.93 9.36
N TYR A 424 5.11 29.58 8.09
CA TYR A 424 6.17 28.68 7.64
C TYR A 424 7.10 29.41 6.68
N CYS A 425 8.33 28.90 6.57
CA CYS A 425 9.27 29.36 5.56
C CYS A 425 8.65 29.23 4.14
N VAL A 426 8.81 30.26 3.32
CA VAL A 426 8.27 30.31 1.94
C VAL A 426 9.20 29.68 0.90
N LEU A 427 10.44 29.39 1.29
CA LEU A 427 11.46 28.78 0.45
C LEU A 427 11.22 27.28 0.25
N ASP A 428 11.86 26.74 -0.78
CA ASP A 428 11.78 25.32 -1.12
C ASP A 428 12.48 24.44 -0.07
N ALA A 429 12.05 23.20 0.07
CA ALA A 429 12.64 22.25 0.99
C ALA A 429 14.13 22.04 0.65
N TRP A 430 14.96 22.02 1.69
CA TRP A 430 16.42 21.92 1.57
C TRP A 430 17.11 23.11 0.90
N HIS A 431 16.48 24.29 0.88
CA HIS A 431 17.14 25.54 0.49
C HIS A 431 18.40 25.82 1.33
N LEU A 432 19.36 26.53 0.74
CA LEU A 432 20.49 27.10 1.46
C LEU A 432 20.02 28.26 2.35
N PRO A 433 20.68 28.52 3.50
CA PRO A 433 20.34 29.67 4.35
C PRO A 433 20.40 30.98 3.59
N GLU A 434 19.29 31.72 3.59
CA GLU A 434 19.17 32.97 2.86
C GLU A 434 19.55 34.17 3.73
N VAL A 435 20.32 35.10 3.16
CA VAL A 435 20.73 36.33 3.84
C VAL A 435 19.77 37.43 3.43
N LYS A 436 19.31 38.23 4.40
CA LYS A 436 18.45 39.38 4.13
C LYS A 436 19.11 40.30 3.08
N PRO A 437 18.45 40.60 1.95
CA PRO A 437 18.99 41.48 0.94
C PRO A 437 19.13 42.93 1.46
N GLU A 438 19.99 43.72 0.83
CA GLU A 438 20.14 45.15 1.12
C GLU A 438 18.93 45.95 0.58
N GLY A 439 17.77 45.80 1.23
CA GLY A 439 16.50 46.44 0.91
C GLY A 439 15.34 45.79 1.69
N ASP A 440 14.26 46.53 1.93
CA ASP A 440 13.04 45.92 2.48
C ASP A 440 12.21 45.30 1.35
N ASP A 441 11.97 43.99 1.45
CA ASP A 441 11.15 43.21 0.55
C ASP A 441 9.85 42.74 1.22
N ALA A 442 9.53 43.29 2.40
CA ALA A 442 8.41 42.92 3.26
C ALA A 442 8.46 41.49 3.81
N PHE A 443 9.60 40.80 3.73
CA PHE A 443 9.81 39.49 4.35
C PHE A 443 10.66 39.59 5.63
N ALA A 444 10.38 38.69 6.57
CA ALA A 444 11.25 38.45 7.71
C ALA A 444 12.27 37.36 7.38
N TYR A 445 13.53 37.58 7.75
CA TYR A 445 14.61 36.61 7.61
C TYR A 445 15.08 36.21 9.00
N ILE A 446 14.87 34.95 9.36
CA ILE A 446 15.19 34.40 10.69
C ILE A 446 15.97 33.11 10.50
N ASP A 447 17.19 33.05 11.03
CA ASP A 447 18.08 31.87 10.94
C ASP A 447 18.29 31.33 9.51
N GLY A 448 18.27 32.21 8.50
CA GLY A 448 18.41 31.83 7.09
C GLY A 448 17.11 31.37 6.42
N HIS A 449 15.96 31.51 7.08
CA HIS A 449 14.63 31.22 6.54
C HIS A 449 13.85 32.51 6.28
N GLN A 450 13.06 32.52 5.20
CA GLN A 450 12.24 33.65 4.78
C GLN A 450 10.76 33.44 5.14
N PHE A 451 10.10 34.45 5.71
CA PHE A 451 8.69 34.39 6.12
C PHE A 451 7.90 35.62 5.66
N GLU A 452 6.63 35.42 5.31
CA GLU A 452 5.67 36.52 5.07
C GLU A 452 5.21 37.19 6.37
N CYS A 453 5.37 36.53 7.52
CA CYS A 453 5.05 37.14 8.80
C CYS A 453 6.16 38.11 9.22
N VAL A 454 5.76 39.35 9.53
CA VAL A 454 6.67 40.36 10.08
C VAL A 454 6.26 40.65 11.52
N HIS A 455 7.12 40.30 12.47
CA HIS A 455 6.93 40.59 13.90
C HIS A 455 7.70 41.83 14.36
N ALA A 456 8.44 42.45 13.45
CA ALA A 456 9.15 43.69 13.68
C ALA A 456 8.18 44.87 13.55
N VAL A 457 8.21 45.77 14.52
CA VAL A 457 7.31 46.94 14.54
C VAL A 457 7.99 48.12 13.88
N ASP A 458 7.38 48.67 12.84
CA ASP A 458 7.88 49.88 12.18
C ASP A 458 7.31 51.17 12.84
N SER A 459 7.53 51.29 14.16
CA SER A 459 7.11 52.48 14.92
C SER A 459 8.09 53.64 14.80
N GLY A 460 9.27 53.41 14.21
CA GLY A 460 10.42 54.31 14.27
C GLY A 460 11.03 54.49 15.67
N LYS A 461 10.58 53.70 16.67
CA LYS A 461 11.05 53.77 18.06
C LYS A 461 11.98 52.61 18.39
N PHE A 462 13.08 52.91 19.06
CA PHE A 462 14.08 51.91 19.45
C PHE A 462 14.23 51.79 20.96
N HIS A 463 14.51 50.57 21.43
CA HIS A 463 15.05 50.33 22.76
C HIS A 463 16.53 49.96 22.63
N THR A 464 17.42 50.92 22.92
CA THR A 464 18.88 50.70 22.85
C THR A 464 19.41 50.18 24.19
N ILE A 465 20.05 49.02 24.18
CA ILE A 465 20.59 48.34 25.34
C ILE A 465 22.11 48.35 25.22
N PHE A 466 22.76 49.19 26.01
CA PHE A 466 24.21 49.27 26.09
C PHE A 466 24.74 48.28 27.11
N VAL A 467 25.65 47.42 26.68
CA VAL A 467 26.37 46.45 27.54
C VAL A 467 27.85 46.83 27.53
N LEU A 468 28.29 47.49 28.59
CA LEU A 468 29.56 48.21 28.65
C LEU A 468 30.55 47.50 29.58
N ASP A 469 31.69 47.10 29.05
CA ASP A 469 32.79 46.53 29.84
C ASP A 469 33.38 47.59 30.79
N SER A 470 33.27 47.35 32.09
CA SER A 470 33.84 48.17 33.16
C SER A 470 34.96 47.45 33.92
N SER A 471 35.58 46.44 33.30
CA SER A 471 36.70 45.68 33.86
C SER A 471 37.96 46.54 34.03
N GLY A 472 38.95 45.99 34.74
CA GLY A 472 40.20 46.66 35.10
C GLY A 472 41.00 47.19 33.90
N SER A 473 40.97 46.46 32.78
CA SER A 473 41.66 46.85 31.54
C SER A 473 41.01 48.05 30.84
N MET A 474 39.75 48.34 31.16
CA MET A 474 39.04 49.52 30.69
C MET A 474 39.31 50.78 31.51
N SER A 475 40.06 50.70 32.62
CA SER A 475 40.30 51.83 33.53
C SER A 475 40.96 53.05 32.86
N GLY A 476 40.57 54.25 33.31
CA GLY A 476 41.19 55.50 32.85
C GLY A 476 40.66 55.97 31.50
N GLN A 477 41.57 56.19 30.54
CA GLN A 477 41.23 56.80 29.24
C GLN A 477 40.26 55.95 28.39
N PRO A 478 40.38 54.61 28.29
CA PRO A 478 39.40 53.79 27.56
C PRO A 478 37.97 53.98 28.05
N TRP A 479 37.74 53.93 29.36
CA TRP A 479 36.43 54.17 29.96
C TRP A 479 35.91 55.59 29.67
N GLN A 480 36.76 56.61 29.78
CA GLN A 480 36.36 57.99 29.44
C GLN A 480 35.97 58.13 27.96
N ASN A 481 36.71 57.49 27.06
CA ASN A 481 36.41 57.49 25.63
C ASN A 481 35.08 56.80 25.34
N LEU A 482 34.79 55.67 26.01
CA LEU A 482 33.51 54.97 25.90
C LEU A 482 32.34 55.83 26.34
N LEU A 483 32.43 56.46 27.52
CA LEU A 483 31.37 57.33 28.02
C LEU A 483 31.13 58.54 27.11
N HIS A 484 32.18 59.12 26.51
CA HIS A 484 32.03 60.16 25.51
C HIS A 484 31.32 59.66 24.25
N ALA A 485 31.68 58.48 23.73
CA ALA A 485 31.04 57.92 22.54
C ALA A 485 29.55 57.58 22.79
N VAL A 486 29.21 57.02 23.95
CA VAL A 486 27.83 56.80 24.39
C VAL A 486 27.05 58.12 24.49
N SER A 487 27.67 59.16 25.06
CA SER A 487 27.04 60.48 25.14
C SER A 487 26.78 61.08 23.76
N GLU A 488 27.73 60.95 22.83
CA GLU A 488 27.56 61.44 21.45
C GLU A 488 26.48 60.65 20.70
N PHE A 489 26.43 59.32 20.85
CA PHE A 489 25.34 58.51 20.31
C PHE A 489 23.98 59.02 20.77
N THR A 490 23.80 59.22 22.07
CA THR A 490 22.54 59.71 22.64
C THR A 490 22.17 61.08 22.09
N ILE A 491 23.13 62.01 21.99
CA ILE A 491 22.90 63.35 21.45
C ILE A 491 22.52 63.30 19.97
N ASN A 492 23.23 62.51 19.16
CA ASN A 492 22.97 62.40 17.73
C ASN A 492 21.63 61.73 17.48
N ARG A 493 21.33 60.63 18.19
CA ARG A 493 20.05 59.95 18.06
C ARG A 493 18.87 60.84 18.45
N LEU A 494 19.02 61.70 19.47
CA LEU A 494 18.00 62.71 19.81
C LEU A 494 17.82 63.77 18.72
N LYS A 495 18.90 64.19 18.03
CA LYS A 495 18.80 65.12 16.89
C LYS A 495 18.07 64.49 15.71
N ASP A 496 18.22 63.19 15.56
CA ASP A 496 17.66 62.41 14.45
C ASP A 496 16.29 61.78 14.80
N GLY A 497 15.55 62.39 15.73
CA GLY A 497 14.15 62.01 16.02
C GLY A 497 13.94 60.92 17.07
N GLY A 498 14.97 60.54 17.83
CA GLY A 498 14.89 59.54 18.91
C GLY A 498 14.20 60.01 20.20
N ASP A 499 13.31 61.02 20.17
CA ASP A 499 12.63 61.55 21.38
C ASP A 499 11.79 60.49 22.12
N ASN A 500 11.30 59.50 21.38
CA ASN A 500 10.48 58.40 21.89
C ASN A 500 11.26 57.10 22.11
N ASP A 501 12.58 57.11 21.88
CA ASP A 501 13.43 55.94 22.10
C ASP A 501 13.62 55.69 23.59
N LEU A 502 13.84 54.43 23.94
CA LEU A 502 14.23 54.00 25.28
C LEU A 502 15.69 53.58 25.28
N VAL A 503 16.34 53.71 26.44
CA VAL A 503 17.70 53.26 26.67
C VAL A 503 17.83 52.50 27.98
N SER A 504 18.66 51.47 27.94
CA SER A 504 19.14 50.72 29.10
C SER A 504 20.67 50.73 29.14
N PHE A 505 21.24 50.98 30.32
CA PHE A 505 22.68 50.97 30.54
C PHE A 505 23.05 49.83 31.48
N ILE A 506 23.88 48.93 30.98
CA ILE A 506 24.40 47.78 31.69
C ILE A 506 25.92 47.93 31.73
N THR A 507 26.52 47.77 32.90
CA THR A 507 27.98 47.58 33.01
C THR A 507 28.29 46.19 33.48
N PHE A 508 29.43 45.65 33.08
CA PHE A 508 29.89 44.35 33.57
C PHE A 508 31.39 44.31 33.86
N ASP A 509 31.75 43.50 34.84
CA ASP A 509 33.11 43.10 35.20
C ASP A 509 33.13 41.60 35.59
N ASN A 510 33.41 41.26 36.85
CA ASN A 510 33.08 39.97 37.45
C ASN A 510 31.56 39.74 37.59
N THR A 511 30.80 40.83 37.64
CA THR A 511 29.35 40.88 37.86
C THR A 511 28.73 41.90 36.92
N SER A 512 27.40 41.89 36.76
CA SER A 512 26.67 42.87 35.94
C SER A 512 25.77 43.76 36.78
N HIS A 513 25.64 45.03 36.37
CA HIS A 513 24.74 46.00 36.97
C HIS A 513 23.91 46.72 35.90
N ILE A 514 22.59 46.72 36.06
CA ILE A 514 21.64 47.49 35.24
C ILE A 514 21.43 48.86 35.92
N HIS A 515 22.05 49.92 35.39
CA HIS A 515 21.99 51.28 35.95
C HIS A 515 20.69 52.00 35.61
N CYS A 516 20.16 51.72 34.43
CA CYS A 516 18.80 52.08 34.07
C CYS A 516 18.23 51.06 33.09
N GLU A 517 16.93 50.86 33.21
CA GLU A 517 16.16 49.99 32.33
C GLU A 517 15.05 50.81 31.67
N ALA A 518 14.93 50.68 30.34
CA ALA A 518 13.85 51.21 29.51
C ALA A 518 13.49 52.69 29.81
N LYS A 519 14.49 53.55 30.04
CA LYS A 519 14.24 54.99 30.29
C LYS A 519 14.17 55.77 28.99
N PRO A 520 13.30 56.79 28.87
CA PRO A 520 13.30 57.68 27.71
C PRO A 520 14.69 58.25 27.43
N LEU A 521 15.16 58.18 26.19
CA LEU A 521 16.51 58.58 25.77
C LEU A 521 16.83 60.01 26.20
N LYS A 522 15.84 60.92 26.10
CA LYS A 522 15.96 62.31 26.55
C LYS A 522 16.28 62.47 28.04
N LYS A 523 15.78 61.55 28.88
CA LYS A 523 16.05 61.52 30.33
C LYS A 523 17.38 60.84 30.67
N SER A 524 18.06 60.26 29.67
CA SER A 524 19.33 59.58 29.86
C SER A 524 20.55 60.49 29.69
N VAL A 525 20.37 61.66 29.10
CA VAL A 525 21.41 62.68 28.94
C VAL A 525 21.94 63.08 30.32
N GLY A 526 23.24 62.88 30.55
CA GLY A 526 23.90 63.19 31.81
C GLY A 526 23.75 62.13 32.91
N ILE A 527 23.20 60.94 32.62
CA ILE A 527 23.27 59.80 33.54
C ILE A 527 24.75 59.51 33.84
N ARG A 528 25.08 59.39 35.14
CA ARG A 528 26.39 58.93 35.58
C ARG A 528 26.41 57.40 35.58
N ILE A 529 27.24 56.82 34.72
CA ILE A 529 27.52 55.40 34.69
C ILE A 529 28.82 55.19 35.48
N PRO A 530 28.78 54.53 36.66
CA PRO A 530 29.95 54.35 37.49
C PRO A 530 30.94 53.33 36.87
N TYR A 531 32.22 53.57 37.12
CA TYR A 531 33.27 52.58 36.87
C TYR A 531 33.43 51.71 38.13
N ALA A 532 33.45 50.39 37.98
CA ALA A 532 33.63 49.44 39.08
C ALA A 532 35.06 48.88 39.11
N GLY A 533 35.54 48.36 37.98
CA GLY A 533 36.82 47.68 37.88
C GLY A 533 36.75 46.26 38.43
N GLY A 534 37.45 45.34 37.75
CA GLY A 534 37.42 43.92 38.07
C GLY A 534 38.00 43.11 36.93
N GLY A 535 37.59 41.86 36.83
CA GLY A 535 37.84 41.05 35.65
C GLY A 535 36.73 41.15 34.62
N THR A 536 36.76 40.29 33.61
CA THR A 536 35.92 40.40 32.41
C THR A 536 35.10 39.13 32.25
N CYS A 537 33.78 39.24 32.45
CA CYS A 537 32.83 38.12 32.38
C CYS A 537 31.70 38.43 31.39
N PHE A 538 31.78 37.90 30.17
CA PHE A 538 30.80 38.20 29.11
C PHE A 538 29.41 37.65 29.42
N GLU A 539 29.35 36.48 30.05
CA GLU A 539 28.12 35.85 30.52
C GLU A 539 27.31 36.79 31.39
N GLN A 540 27.94 37.51 32.32
CA GLN A 540 27.24 38.42 33.22
C GLN A 540 26.62 39.59 32.45
N GLY A 541 27.40 40.22 31.56
CA GLY A 541 26.90 41.30 30.69
C GLY A 541 25.74 40.85 29.80
N LEU A 542 25.88 39.69 29.14
CA LEU A 542 24.84 39.14 28.25
C LEU A 542 23.62 38.62 29.00
N ARG A 543 23.79 38.06 30.21
CA ARG A 543 22.66 37.66 31.06
C ARG A 543 21.80 38.86 31.44
N ALA A 544 22.41 39.96 31.89
CA ALA A 544 21.69 41.19 32.19
C ALA A 544 21.02 41.77 30.93
N ALA A 545 21.69 41.70 29.77
CA ALA A 545 21.10 42.13 28.51
C ALA A 545 19.88 41.27 28.12
N ASN A 546 19.96 39.96 28.30
CA ASN A 546 18.84 39.03 28.10
C ASN A 546 17.67 39.33 29.04
N GLU A 547 17.94 39.67 30.31
CA GLU A 547 16.91 40.08 31.25
C GLU A 547 16.17 41.35 30.76
N VAL A 548 16.90 42.36 30.29
CA VAL A 548 16.29 43.59 29.74
C VAL A 548 15.52 43.31 28.45
N LEU A 549 16.08 42.50 27.54
CA LEU A 549 15.41 42.08 26.30
C LEU A 549 14.10 41.35 26.60
N SER A 550 14.08 40.42 27.57
CA SER A 550 12.89 39.65 27.94
C SER A 550 11.71 40.51 28.42
N ARG A 551 11.98 41.75 28.85
CA ARG A 551 10.99 42.72 29.33
C ARG A 551 10.73 43.86 28.33
N THR A 552 11.35 43.82 27.15
CA THR A 552 11.14 44.83 26.10
C THR A 552 9.78 44.63 25.45
N ASN A 553 9.04 45.72 25.24
CA ASN A 553 7.77 45.68 24.50
C ASN A 553 8.04 45.67 22.98
N PHE A 554 8.26 44.47 22.43
CA PHE A 554 8.50 44.28 21.00
C PHE A 554 7.29 44.63 20.10
N GLN A 555 6.12 44.92 20.67
CA GLN A 555 4.96 45.46 19.94
C GLN A 555 5.03 46.97 19.70
N GLU A 556 5.96 47.68 20.35
CA GLU A 556 6.12 49.13 20.18
C GLU A 556 7.54 49.54 19.82
N LEU A 557 8.54 48.71 20.12
CA LEU A 557 9.96 49.08 20.07
C LEU A 557 10.77 48.02 19.32
N LYS A 558 11.64 48.47 18.42
CA LYS A 558 12.74 47.64 17.89
C LYS A 558 13.90 47.64 18.88
N ALA A 559 14.42 46.46 19.25
CA ALA A 559 15.54 46.37 20.18
C ALA A 559 16.88 46.50 19.46
N VAL A 560 17.82 47.22 20.09
CA VAL A 560 19.20 47.37 19.62
C VAL A 560 20.13 47.02 20.76
N LEU A 561 20.97 46.00 20.60
CA LEU A 561 21.98 45.62 21.60
C LEU A 561 23.35 46.08 21.14
N ILE A 562 24.02 46.90 21.94
CA ILE A 562 25.39 47.38 21.68
C ILE A 562 26.29 46.83 22.78
N PHE A 563 27.10 45.83 22.45
CA PHE A 563 28.08 45.23 23.34
C PHE A 563 29.46 45.82 23.10
N PHE A 564 30.12 46.27 24.16
CA PHE A 564 31.43 46.93 24.07
C PHE A 564 32.42 46.31 25.06
N SER A 565 33.61 45.91 24.59
CA SER A 565 34.70 45.34 25.40
C SER A 565 36.06 45.46 24.70
N ASP A 566 37.16 45.28 25.45
CA ASP A 566 38.53 45.15 24.92
C ASP A 566 38.99 43.69 24.70
N GLY A 567 38.11 42.70 24.90
CA GLY A 567 38.27 41.36 24.34
C GLY A 567 39.04 40.33 25.19
N ARG A 568 38.97 40.38 26.52
CA ARG A 568 39.66 39.41 27.40
C ARG A 568 38.76 38.70 28.44
N PRO A 569 37.64 38.08 28.05
CA PRO A 569 36.82 37.31 28.99
C PRO A 569 37.52 36.04 29.46
N TRP A 570 37.22 35.56 30.67
CA TRP A 570 37.61 34.20 31.11
C TRP A 570 36.54 33.14 30.78
N ASP A 571 35.35 33.55 30.36
CA ASP A 571 34.14 32.74 30.20
C ASP A 571 33.67 32.67 28.74
N ILE A 572 34.61 32.50 27.80
CA ILE A 572 34.35 32.54 26.35
C ILE A 572 33.16 31.68 25.95
N ASP A 573 33.15 30.39 26.30
CA ASP A 573 32.12 29.47 25.83
C ASP A 573 30.73 29.82 26.40
N LEU A 574 30.66 30.23 27.67
CA LEU A 574 29.40 30.67 28.29
C LEU A 574 28.86 31.96 27.64
N GLY A 575 29.74 32.92 27.36
CA GLY A 575 29.40 34.14 26.63
C GLY A 575 28.85 33.83 25.23
N ILE A 576 29.53 32.95 24.48
CA ILE A 576 29.06 32.52 23.15
C ILE A 576 27.71 31.78 23.24
N THR A 577 27.52 30.90 24.22
CA THR A 577 26.24 30.21 24.44
C THR A 577 25.10 31.19 24.71
N LEU A 578 25.34 32.23 25.51
CA LEU A 578 24.33 33.27 25.75
C LEU A 578 24.08 34.14 24.53
N ALA A 579 25.10 34.47 23.73
CA ALA A 579 24.92 35.19 22.46
C ALA A 579 24.01 34.42 21.49
N LYS A 580 24.24 33.10 21.34
CA LYS A 580 23.36 32.20 20.57
C LYS A 580 21.93 32.20 21.09
N HIS A 581 21.77 32.13 22.41
CA HIS A 581 20.45 32.13 23.04
C HIS A 581 19.71 33.45 22.78
N ILE A 582 20.39 34.59 22.88
CA ILE A 582 19.83 35.91 22.56
C ILE A 582 19.39 35.94 21.09
N HIS A 583 20.23 35.51 20.15
CA HIS A 583 19.87 35.47 18.73
C HIS A 583 18.62 34.63 18.49
N ALA A 584 18.67 33.35 18.89
CA ALA A 584 17.56 32.41 18.71
C ALA A 584 16.24 32.88 19.35
N THR A 585 16.31 33.68 20.42
CA THR A 585 15.12 34.16 21.13
C THR A 585 14.52 35.41 20.49
N TYR A 586 15.36 36.33 20.01
CA TYR A 586 14.93 37.69 19.64
C TYR A 586 15.14 38.07 18.17
N ALA A 587 15.80 37.23 17.34
CA ALA A 587 15.99 37.50 15.92
C ALA A 587 14.67 37.74 15.18
N LYS A 588 13.61 37.01 15.55
CA LYS A 588 12.25 37.19 15.02
C LYS A 588 11.65 38.60 15.21
N TYR A 589 12.17 39.36 16.17
CA TYR A 589 11.75 40.74 16.43
C TYR A 589 12.69 41.78 15.79
N ASP A 590 13.50 41.38 14.80
CA ASP A 590 14.49 42.25 14.11
C ASP A 590 15.49 42.87 15.10
N LEU A 591 15.99 42.06 16.05
CA LEU A 591 17.02 42.49 17.00
C LEU A 591 18.29 42.90 16.24
N LYS A 592 18.66 44.18 16.35
CA LYS A 592 19.94 44.69 15.82
C LYS A 592 21.03 44.54 16.87
N ALA A 593 22.04 43.72 16.60
CA ALA A 593 23.18 43.52 17.51
C ALA A 593 24.46 44.11 16.94
N PHE A 594 25.19 44.87 17.76
CA PHE A 594 26.50 45.45 17.43
C PHE A 594 27.50 45.08 18.51
N VAL A 595 28.64 44.51 18.11
CA VAL A 595 29.76 44.20 19.01
C VAL A 595 30.96 45.06 18.63
N VAL A 596 31.36 45.92 19.55
CA VAL A 596 32.46 46.88 19.35
C VAL A 596 33.66 46.48 20.21
N GLY A 597 34.74 46.07 19.56
CA GLY A 597 36.01 45.74 20.19
C GLY A 597 36.96 46.94 20.26
N PHE A 598 37.44 47.30 21.44
CA PHE A 598 38.34 48.43 21.65
C PHE A 598 39.79 48.03 21.90
N GLY A 599 40.72 48.59 21.13
CA GLY A 599 42.15 48.46 21.34
C GLY A 599 42.84 47.35 20.54
N HIS A 600 43.91 46.80 21.10
CA HIS A 600 44.87 45.96 20.39
C HIS A 600 44.75 44.46 20.67
N VAL A 601 43.84 44.01 21.55
CA VAL A 601 43.84 42.63 22.06
C VAL A 601 42.55 41.86 21.72
N ASN A 602 42.73 40.57 21.38
CA ASN A 602 41.77 39.49 21.12
C ASN A 602 40.39 39.86 20.54
N LEU A 603 40.45 40.10 19.24
CA LEU A 603 39.32 40.34 18.33
C LEU A 603 38.51 39.08 17.98
N PRO A 604 39.10 37.86 17.85
CA PRO A 604 38.35 36.72 17.33
C PRO A 604 37.18 36.30 18.21
N VAL A 605 37.27 36.48 19.53
CA VAL A 605 36.17 36.12 20.43
C VAL A 605 34.98 37.06 20.30
N LEU A 606 35.22 38.38 20.17
CA LEU A 606 34.18 39.37 19.96
C LEU A 606 33.57 39.26 18.57
N GLU A 607 34.38 38.98 17.56
CA GLU A 607 33.93 38.69 16.20
C GLU A 607 33.03 37.45 16.18
N ARG A 608 33.49 36.34 16.78
CA ARG A 608 32.67 35.13 16.96
C ARG A 608 31.38 35.43 17.72
N MET A 609 31.44 36.21 18.80
CA MET A 609 30.24 36.57 19.56
C MET A 609 29.25 37.38 18.72
N ALA A 610 29.72 38.31 17.89
CA ALA A 610 28.88 39.07 16.97
C ALA A 610 28.20 38.14 15.96
N THR A 611 28.97 37.26 15.32
CA THR A 611 28.45 36.26 14.38
C THR A 611 27.38 35.38 15.01
N GLU A 612 27.65 34.86 16.21
CA GLU A 612 26.74 33.96 16.94
C GLU A 612 25.52 34.69 17.50
N MET A 613 25.55 36.03 17.58
CA MET A 613 24.40 36.87 17.93
C MET A 613 23.62 37.35 16.69
N GLY A 614 24.09 37.02 15.48
CA GLY A 614 23.56 37.54 14.21
C GLY A 614 23.77 39.05 14.03
N GLY A 615 24.84 39.59 14.61
CA GLY A 615 25.15 41.02 14.65
C GLY A 615 26.41 41.42 13.89
N GLU A 616 26.69 42.72 13.89
CA GLU A 616 27.88 43.29 13.26
C GLU A 616 29.05 43.39 14.25
N TYR A 617 30.23 42.97 13.82
CA TYR A 617 31.47 43.19 14.57
C TYR A 617 32.24 44.41 14.03
N ARG A 618 32.72 45.27 14.94
CA ARG A 618 33.64 46.34 14.59
C ARG A 618 34.81 46.42 15.56
N ARG A 619 36.02 46.50 15.01
CA ARG A 619 37.23 46.87 15.76
C ARG A 619 37.48 48.37 15.67
N VAL A 620 37.77 48.99 16.81
CA VAL A 620 38.22 50.39 16.91
C VAL A 620 39.53 50.49 17.70
N LEU A 621 40.44 51.35 17.26
CA LEU A 621 41.80 51.45 17.82
C LEU A 621 42.00 52.68 18.72
N ASP A 622 41.19 53.72 18.53
CA ASP A 622 41.32 54.99 19.23
C ASP A 622 39.96 55.65 19.48
N ALA A 623 39.98 56.75 20.22
CA ALA A 623 38.79 57.50 20.59
C ALA A 623 38.03 58.06 19.37
N SER A 624 38.73 58.41 18.29
CA SER A 624 38.08 58.95 17.10
C SER A 624 37.34 57.86 16.34
N ALA A 625 37.97 56.70 16.13
CA ALA A 625 37.34 55.55 15.51
C ALA A 625 36.12 55.06 16.31
N LEU A 626 36.21 55.06 17.64
CA LEU A 626 35.09 54.71 18.52
C LEU A 626 33.89 55.67 18.35
N ARG A 627 34.14 56.99 18.32
CA ARG A 627 33.08 57.97 18.06
C ARG A 627 32.44 57.77 16.68
N THR A 628 33.25 57.59 15.65
CA THR A 628 32.76 57.33 14.29
C THR A 628 31.89 56.08 14.23
N GLU A 629 32.25 55.02 14.95
CA GLU A 629 31.44 53.80 14.98
C GLU A 629 30.08 54.03 15.67
N PHE A 630 30.05 54.70 16.80
CA PHE A 630 28.79 55.02 17.49
C PHE A 630 27.91 55.98 16.67
N GLN A 631 28.52 56.90 15.90
CA GLN A 631 27.80 57.73 14.94
C GLN A 631 27.20 56.89 13.80
N ARG A 632 27.95 55.92 13.27
CA ARG A 632 27.45 54.97 12.27
C ARG A 632 26.28 54.16 12.80
N ILE A 633 26.40 53.59 14.00
CA ILE A 633 25.32 52.82 14.63
C ILE A 633 24.09 53.72 14.80
N ALA A 634 24.24 54.96 15.28
CA ALA A 634 23.13 55.90 15.37
C ALA A 634 22.46 56.15 14.01
N ALA A 635 23.23 56.37 12.94
CA ALA A 635 22.71 56.57 11.60
C ALA A 635 21.94 55.34 11.05
N VAL A 636 22.39 54.11 11.38
CA VAL A 636 21.66 52.88 11.05
C VAL A 636 20.27 52.82 11.71
N LEU A 637 20.08 53.53 12.83
CA LEU A 637 18.77 53.66 13.51
C LEU A 637 17.92 54.81 12.96
N CYS A 638 18.50 55.71 12.17
CA CYS A 638 17.80 56.86 11.59
C CYS A 638 17.13 56.54 10.24
N ASN A 639 17.58 55.48 9.56
CA ASN A 639 16.98 55.00 8.32
C ASN A 639 15.63 54.30 8.61
N SER A 640 14.60 55.10 8.94
CA SER A 640 13.28 54.84 8.37
C SER A 640 13.41 55.16 6.88
N GLU A 641 13.09 54.20 6.03
CA GLU A 641 13.22 54.27 4.58
C GLU A 641 12.73 55.60 3.98
N ALA A 642 13.66 56.43 3.53
CA ALA A 642 13.38 57.54 2.63
C ALA A 642 14.46 57.56 1.55
N SER A 643 14.22 56.81 0.48
CA SER A 643 15.01 56.86 -0.75
C SER A 643 14.44 57.94 -1.67
N LEU A 644 15.28 58.89 -2.10
CA LEU A 644 14.96 59.88 -3.13
C LEU A 644 15.43 59.35 -4.49
N ALA A 645 14.50 59.15 -5.42
CA ALA A 645 14.83 58.90 -6.83
C ALA A 645 15.10 60.23 -7.55
N LEU A 646 16.16 60.27 -8.38
CA LEU A 646 16.41 61.39 -9.30
C LEU A 646 15.30 61.43 -10.36
N MET A 647 14.55 62.54 -10.43
CA MET A 647 13.79 62.87 -11.64
C MET A 647 14.81 63.17 -12.74
N GLU A 648 14.84 62.37 -13.79
CA GLU A 648 15.44 62.78 -15.05
C GLU A 648 14.66 64.00 -15.56
N THR A 649 15.22 65.18 -15.36
CA THR A 649 14.82 66.37 -16.09
C THR A 649 15.23 66.16 -17.53
N SER A 650 14.25 65.90 -18.40
CA SER A 650 14.40 66.04 -19.84
C SER A 650 14.60 67.52 -20.17
N GLU A 651 15.84 67.98 -20.01
CA GLU A 651 16.27 69.23 -20.64
C GLU A 651 16.44 68.97 -22.13
N CYS A 652 15.52 69.59 -22.87
CA CYS A 652 15.58 69.86 -24.29
C CYS A 652 16.94 70.47 -24.67
N SER A 653 17.61 69.90 -25.67
CA SER A 653 18.70 70.55 -26.41
C SER A 653 18.88 69.88 -27.78
N SER A 654 18.29 70.54 -28.79
CA SER A 654 18.78 70.69 -30.18
C SER A 654 19.05 69.45 -31.03
#